data_AF-A0AAU4FXY9-F1
#
_entry.id   AF-A0AAU4FXY9-F1
#
_cell.length_a   1.000
_cell.length_b   1.000
_cell.length_c   1.000
_cell.angle_alpha   90.00
_cell.angle_beta   90.00
_cell.angle_gamma   90.00
#
_symmetry.space_group_name_H-M   'P 1'
#
loop_
_entity.id
_entity.type
_entity.pdbx_description
1 polymer ?
#
loop_
_entity_poly.entity_id
_entity_poly.type
_entity_poly.pdbx_seq_one_letter_code
_entity_poly.pdbx_strand_id
1 'polypeptide(L)'
;MQMARITAQRRRWRITTSIAGSLVVSALLVAQTGQAAAIPQARTPGADTQCPWIGAKASADSRAGQVVSKMTLDEKIATVHGAASGSYTGEVPGNARLCIPALKMQDGPTGVRMNDTTQLPAATGVAASFDPSVAKSYGQVIGEEDRTKGVDVDLGPTVNIVRDPRWGRAFESYSEDPYLTGQIGSADINGIQSRGVMAQVKHWAVYNQETKRNTSSDNVVVDDRTVREIYTDAFGTIVDQSHPSSAMCSYSWVNGTDACENAYLNDILKKDFGFDGFITSDWGGTHSTVAAANAGMDMQMPNGSHFGAALKTAVQKGQVPQSRVDDMVTRILREEFRFGLFDHPSADTHEAMASTPDHVAFAKKAAEDGTVLLKNEGNVLPLDTHTVHSIAVIGDGAGVDTMSAGGGSAAVAGTGTVTPYQGIKTRAGSRATVAYAQGNQETGGSLPAVESAYLTPPSGNGHGLQGDYYAGAAPDGKPLATQTDPQVAFNWNGKVPAPGVPSTNFAAKWTGSLTPPTTGTYTFGLTSDDGSRLFIGGKQVIDNWRDQGGTSTETAKVELTAGTPVQVEIDYYQSGGGDKVNFGWTRPGAGTDPIGQAVRLAADSDVAVVYANDFESEGSDLSGIDLPGDQNALIEAVAAANANTVVVLNTGSAVTMPWLNKVKGVLEAWYPGQESGNAIAALLFGDVNPSGKLPVTFPKSLAQVPASTTEQWPGVNGQVQYSEGLNVGYRWYDKKALAPLYPFGYGLSYTSYRFSKLRVEGSRLNEDGSLRVSADVTNTGRRAGSEVAQLYLGAPASTGEPARQLKGFRKVHLKPGQTRTVTFELTAKDASYWNETAHAWTLGTGTYGVRIGDSSRNLPLSGAFRVDRTTGPRYTAVTAPATTERSATLSVRTTFTNRSTQPVHQAATTLTTPSGWSKTASTPSAFKTVPAGGSVSTKWTVEVPADAKGGKVSLTGTTTYKGSGTLPPATGKAAVRVAFAGLPDAFGTVGVSDDADPTAGNLDGKGYSFSAQALAEAGITPGAAVGGGPAAFTWPDVPAARPDAVTAAGQLIAMKGSGSSLSFLGAGTNGTQSGPVVVTYTDGSSSTATLTFADWYSNAAAPGGSLVATTDHWNRPAGSTDPADHKVSLYSAAIPLTQGKQVAYVSLPDNAELHLFAGTIS
;
A
#
# COMPACT_ATOMS: atom_id res chain seq x y z
N MET A 1 16.50 53.26 9.63
CA MET A 1 17.56 53.73 10.55
C MET A 1 17.95 52.53 11.42
N GLN A 2 18.98 51.76 11.05
CA GLN A 2 20.38 51.79 11.57
C GLN A 2 20.44 51.65 13.10
N MET A 3 20.86 50.51 13.65
CA MET A 3 22.24 50.06 14.03
C MET A 3 22.26 49.88 15.58
N ALA A 4 22.97 48.97 16.29
CA ALA A 4 24.14 48.14 16.01
C ALA A 4 24.29 46.95 17.02
N ARG A 5 25.29 46.12 16.71
CA ARG A 5 25.89 44.88 17.29
C ARG A 5 26.34 44.94 18.78
N ILE A 6 26.58 43.76 19.39
CA ILE A 6 27.84 43.26 20.06
C ILE A 6 27.57 41.87 20.70
N THR A 7 28.12 40.75 20.20
CA THR A 7 29.36 39.98 20.56
C THR A 7 29.40 39.30 21.94
N ALA A 8 29.70 37.99 21.92
CA ALA A 8 29.73 37.04 23.03
C ALA A 8 31.09 36.94 23.76
N GLN A 9 31.07 36.50 25.02
CA GLN A 9 32.23 35.97 25.74
C GLN A 9 31.89 34.72 26.56
N ARG A 10 32.67 33.66 26.35
CA ARG A 10 32.66 32.36 27.04
C ARG A 10 33.41 32.45 28.37
N ARG A 11 32.98 31.69 29.39
CA ARG A 11 33.84 31.24 30.51
C ARG A 11 33.81 29.72 30.63
N ARG A 12 35.03 29.15 30.71
CA ARG A 12 35.36 27.74 30.99
C ARG A 12 35.55 27.55 32.49
N TRP A 13 35.17 26.39 33.02
CA TRP A 13 35.82 25.78 34.19
C TRP A 13 36.13 24.30 33.87
N ARG A 14 37.36 23.88 34.19
CA ARG A 14 37.88 22.50 34.17
C ARG A 14 38.23 22.15 35.62
N ILE A 15 37.93 20.95 36.08
CA ILE A 15 38.74 20.24 37.08
C ILE A 15 38.79 18.74 36.72
N THR A 16 40.01 18.21 36.86
CA THR A 16 40.60 16.90 36.56
C THR A 16 40.54 15.90 37.71
N THR A 17 40.58 14.59 37.40
CA THR A 17 41.14 13.50 38.23
C THR A 17 41.48 12.30 37.32
N SER A 18 42.74 12.06 36.93
CA SER A 18 43.78 11.16 37.49
C SER A 18 43.58 9.63 37.40
N ILE A 19 44.66 9.00 36.92
CA ILE A 19 44.91 7.63 36.44
C ILE A 19 45.53 6.77 37.56
N ALA A 20 45.31 5.43 37.55
CA ALA A 20 46.34 4.36 37.52
C ALA A 20 45.89 3.04 38.19
N GLY A 21 46.23 1.90 37.58
CA GLY A 21 46.36 0.62 38.30
C GLY A 21 46.06 -0.65 37.50
N SER A 22 47.05 -1.15 36.74
CA SER A 22 47.03 -2.38 35.93
C SER A 22 47.17 -3.67 36.75
N LEU A 23 46.71 -4.82 36.20
CA LEU A 23 47.32 -6.15 36.41
C LEU A 23 47.00 -7.09 35.22
N VAL A 24 47.95 -7.97 34.92
CA VAL A 24 48.22 -8.65 33.63
C VAL A 24 48.18 -10.18 33.80
N VAL A 25 48.06 -10.91 32.67
CA VAL A 25 48.35 -12.34 32.35
C VAL A 25 47.32 -13.37 32.89
N SER A 26 46.79 -14.37 32.18
CA SER A 26 47.25 -15.12 30.99
C SER A 26 46.08 -15.73 30.20
N ALA A 27 46.17 -15.71 28.87
CA ALA A 27 45.33 -16.48 27.95
C ALA A 27 45.96 -17.86 27.68
N LEU A 28 45.12 -18.89 27.58
CA LEU A 28 45.44 -20.18 26.98
C LEU A 28 44.38 -20.46 25.90
N LEU A 29 44.86 -20.56 24.67
CA LEU A 29 44.09 -20.83 23.46
C LEU A 29 43.43 -22.21 23.51
N VAL A 30 42.18 -22.28 23.04
CA VAL A 30 41.73 -23.41 22.20
C VAL A 30 41.13 -22.81 20.94
N ALA A 31 41.82 -23.02 19.82
CA ALA A 31 41.36 -22.64 18.49
C ALA A 31 40.26 -23.60 18.03
N GLN A 32 39.13 -23.06 17.59
CA GLN A 32 38.30 -23.69 16.56
C GLN A 32 38.07 -22.67 15.46
N THR A 33 38.58 -23.00 14.28
CA THR A 33 38.54 -22.22 13.05
C THR A 33 37.15 -22.28 12.44
N GLY A 34 36.34 -21.25 12.67
CA GLY A 34 35.20 -20.89 11.83
C GLY A 34 35.53 -19.60 11.08
N GLN A 35 35.63 -19.66 9.76
CA GLN A 35 35.77 -18.47 8.92
C GLN A 35 34.47 -17.66 8.98
N ALA A 36 34.41 -16.69 9.89
CA ALA A 36 33.50 -15.57 9.76
C ALA A 36 34.02 -14.67 8.63
N ALA A 37 33.28 -14.57 7.54
CA ALA A 37 33.52 -13.54 6.53
C ALA A 37 33.32 -12.18 7.20
N ALA A 38 34.41 -11.43 7.37
CA ALA A 38 34.38 -10.10 7.96
C ALA A 38 33.53 -9.16 7.09
N ILE A 39 32.54 -8.52 7.71
CA ILE A 39 31.81 -7.38 7.14
C ILE A 39 32.84 -6.27 6.87
N PRO A 40 32.96 -5.72 5.66
CA PRO A 40 33.90 -4.64 5.41
C PRO A 40 33.38 -3.36 6.09
N GLN A 41 34.15 -2.82 7.03
CA GLN A 41 33.98 -1.43 7.46
C GLN A 41 34.13 -0.49 6.25
N ALA A 42 33.30 0.54 6.20
CA ALA A 42 33.34 1.61 5.21
C ALA A 42 34.75 2.21 5.12
N ARG A 43 35.50 1.86 4.06
CA ARG A 43 36.76 2.52 3.72
C ARG A 43 36.45 3.94 3.24
N THR A 44 37.13 4.92 3.83
CA THR A 44 37.24 6.27 3.28
C THR A 44 37.72 6.16 1.82
N PRO A 45 37.13 6.89 0.85
CA PRO A 45 37.53 6.78 -0.55
C PRO A 45 39.03 7.05 -0.71
N GLY A 46 39.73 6.12 -1.34
CA GLY A 46 41.12 6.33 -1.76
C GLY A 46 41.21 7.50 -2.75
N ALA A 47 42.35 8.19 -2.76
CA ALA A 47 42.60 9.43 -3.50
C ALA A 47 42.51 9.33 -5.05
N ASP A 48 42.11 8.18 -5.62
CA ASP A 48 42.06 7.93 -7.08
C ASP A 48 40.64 7.76 -7.67
N THR A 49 39.56 7.83 -6.88
CA THR A 49 38.18 7.69 -7.42
C THR A 49 37.68 9.01 -8.02
N GLN A 50 37.96 9.27 -9.30
CA GLN A 50 37.30 10.36 -10.04
C GLN A 50 35.89 9.93 -10.48
N CYS A 51 34.86 10.41 -9.77
CA CYS A 51 33.45 10.30 -10.17
C CYS A 51 33.04 11.61 -10.90
N PRO A 52 33.18 11.71 -12.24
CA PRO A 52 32.99 12.96 -12.98
C PRO A 52 31.56 13.49 -12.98
N TRP A 53 30.59 12.65 -12.57
CA TRP A 53 29.22 13.07 -12.37
C TRP A 53 29.02 13.84 -11.06
N ILE A 54 29.89 13.80 -10.07
CA ILE A 54 29.72 14.59 -8.82
C ILE A 54 30.02 16.06 -9.09
N GLY A 55 29.14 16.96 -8.66
CA GLY A 55 29.23 18.41 -8.88
C GLY A 55 29.06 18.83 -10.35
N ALA A 56 28.71 17.91 -11.24
CA ALA A 56 28.51 18.19 -12.66
C ALA A 56 27.23 19.00 -12.89
N LYS A 57 27.30 19.99 -13.80
CA LYS A 57 26.13 20.80 -14.19
C LYS A 57 25.20 20.13 -15.21
N ALA A 58 25.48 18.88 -15.58
CA ALA A 58 24.64 18.11 -16.51
C ALA A 58 23.29 17.76 -15.86
N SER A 59 22.26 17.50 -16.67
CA SER A 59 20.95 17.08 -16.15
C SER A 59 21.05 15.75 -15.39
N ALA A 60 20.09 15.49 -14.49
CA ALA A 60 19.99 14.23 -13.76
C ALA A 60 20.04 13.02 -14.71
N ASP A 61 19.29 13.06 -15.82
CA ASP A 61 19.32 12.02 -16.86
C ASP A 61 20.71 11.80 -17.47
N SER A 62 21.41 12.89 -17.78
CA SER A 62 22.74 12.78 -18.37
C SER A 62 23.75 12.21 -17.37
N ARG A 63 23.63 12.55 -16.08
CA ARG A 63 24.49 12.02 -15.01
C ARG A 63 24.17 10.55 -14.76
N ALA A 64 22.89 10.19 -14.65
CA ALA A 64 22.43 8.79 -14.51
C ALA A 64 22.92 7.92 -15.67
N GLY A 65 22.76 8.37 -16.93
CA GLY A 65 23.25 7.65 -18.10
C GLY A 65 24.77 7.44 -18.10
N GLN A 66 25.55 8.41 -17.61
CA GLN A 66 27.00 8.24 -17.43
C GLN A 66 27.32 7.15 -16.41
N VAL A 67 26.65 7.14 -15.25
CA VAL A 67 26.85 6.11 -14.21
C VAL A 67 26.48 4.73 -14.76
N VAL A 68 25.29 4.58 -15.35
CA VAL A 68 24.79 3.32 -15.92
C VAL A 68 25.75 2.76 -16.98
N SER A 69 26.36 3.62 -17.81
CA SER A 69 27.35 3.21 -18.82
C SER A 69 28.64 2.62 -18.23
N LYS A 70 28.93 2.90 -16.94
CA LYS A 70 30.11 2.42 -16.21
C LYS A 70 29.81 1.26 -15.26
N MET A 71 28.54 0.88 -15.11
CA MET A 71 28.12 -0.22 -14.25
C MET A 71 28.25 -1.56 -14.97
N THR A 72 28.74 -2.56 -14.23
CA THR A 72 28.60 -3.97 -14.59
C THR A 72 27.15 -4.44 -14.41
N LEU A 73 26.79 -5.61 -14.95
CA LEU A 73 25.46 -6.18 -14.71
C LEU A 73 25.21 -6.40 -13.20
N ASP A 74 26.21 -6.86 -12.46
CA ASP A 74 26.07 -7.15 -11.02
C ASP A 74 25.79 -5.89 -10.21
N GLU A 75 26.46 -4.79 -10.55
CA GLU A 75 26.19 -3.50 -9.91
C GLU A 75 24.80 -2.96 -10.27
N LYS A 76 24.31 -3.20 -11.49
CA LYS A 76 22.94 -2.81 -11.88
C LYS A 76 21.90 -3.63 -11.12
N ILE A 77 22.12 -4.93 -10.99
CA ILE A 77 21.26 -5.84 -10.24
C ILE A 77 21.20 -5.42 -8.76
N ALA A 78 22.34 -5.06 -8.16
CA ALA A 78 22.39 -4.59 -6.77
C ALA A 78 21.61 -3.29 -6.52
N THR A 79 21.34 -2.47 -7.54
CA THR A 79 20.56 -1.21 -7.41
C THR A 79 19.05 -1.44 -7.47
N VAL A 80 18.58 -2.57 -8.00
CA VAL A 80 17.14 -2.81 -8.25
C VAL A 80 16.47 -3.71 -7.20
N HIS A 81 17.12 -3.90 -6.05
CA HIS A 81 16.50 -4.58 -4.92
C HIS A 81 17.05 -4.10 -3.58
N GLY A 82 16.24 -4.20 -2.53
CA GLY A 82 16.69 -3.90 -1.18
C GLY A 82 17.66 -4.93 -0.58
N ALA A 83 18.21 -4.59 0.58
CA ALA A 83 18.90 -5.48 1.49
C ALA A 83 17.92 -6.05 2.52
N ALA A 84 18.08 -7.33 2.86
CA ALA A 84 17.15 -8.04 3.77
C ALA A 84 17.15 -7.53 5.23
N SER A 85 18.04 -6.62 5.60
CA SER A 85 18.20 -6.10 6.96
C SER A 85 18.84 -4.72 6.95
N GLY A 86 18.39 -3.81 7.82
CA GLY A 86 18.96 -2.49 8.02
C GLY A 86 18.26 -1.74 9.16
N SER A 87 18.69 -0.51 9.45
CA SER A 87 18.05 0.38 10.44
C SER A 87 16.80 1.11 9.93
N TYR A 88 16.48 0.93 8.64
CA TYR A 88 15.35 1.54 7.93
C TYR A 88 14.40 0.44 7.44
N THR A 89 13.15 0.78 7.10
CA THR A 89 12.17 -0.16 6.53
C THR A 89 12.74 -0.83 5.27
N GLY A 90 13.44 -0.05 4.43
CA GLY A 90 14.17 -0.55 3.26
C GLY A 90 15.49 0.17 3.04
N GLU A 91 16.47 -0.55 2.51
CA GLU A 91 17.76 0.04 2.14
C GLU A 91 18.30 -0.62 0.87
N VAL A 92 18.75 0.18 -0.09
CA VAL A 92 19.56 -0.30 -1.22
C VAL A 92 21.02 0.07 -0.95
N PRO A 93 21.95 -0.89 -0.87
CA PRO A 93 23.35 -0.61 -0.58
C PRO A 93 24.01 0.29 -1.63
N GLY A 94 24.83 1.24 -1.17
CA GLY A 94 25.59 2.11 -2.06
C GLY A 94 26.71 1.40 -2.82
N ASN A 95 27.23 2.06 -3.86
CA ASN A 95 28.36 1.60 -4.64
C ASN A 95 29.52 2.62 -4.58
N ALA A 96 30.51 2.33 -3.73
CA ALA A 96 31.65 3.21 -3.50
C ALA A 96 32.53 3.44 -4.75
N ARG A 97 32.62 2.47 -5.67
CA ARG A 97 33.41 2.60 -6.91
C ARG A 97 32.83 3.67 -7.83
N LEU A 98 31.51 3.77 -7.83
CA LEU A 98 30.74 4.69 -8.67
C LEU A 98 30.19 5.89 -7.89
N CYS A 99 30.58 6.02 -6.62
CA CYS A 99 30.08 7.03 -5.71
C CYS A 99 28.53 7.08 -5.64
N ILE A 100 27.86 5.94 -5.80
CA ILE A 100 26.41 5.83 -5.60
C ILE A 100 26.18 5.73 -4.08
N PRO A 101 25.41 6.65 -3.47
CA PRO A 101 25.08 6.55 -2.05
C PRO A 101 24.18 5.33 -1.79
N ALA A 102 24.05 4.94 -0.52
CA ALA A 102 22.95 4.05 -0.15
C ALA A 102 21.63 4.81 -0.25
N LEU A 103 20.55 4.12 -0.61
CA LEU A 103 19.20 4.69 -0.67
C LEU A 103 18.38 4.12 0.49
N LYS A 104 17.98 4.97 1.43
CA LYS A 104 17.28 4.59 2.66
C LYS A 104 15.80 4.98 2.60
N MET A 105 14.91 4.03 2.86
CA MET A 105 13.46 4.20 2.76
C MET A 105 12.79 3.94 4.10
N GLN A 106 11.86 4.80 4.49
CA GLN A 106 11.16 4.66 5.76
C GLN A 106 9.65 4.78 5.65
N ASP A 107 8.96 3.98 6.46
CA ASP A 107 7.51 4.04 6.57
C ASP A 107 6.98 5.35 7.14
N GLY A 108 5.80 5.65 6.57
CA GLY A 108 4.73 6.45 7.11
C GLY A 108 3.39 5.84 6.64
N PRO A 109 2.32 6.63 6.40
CA PRO A 109 2.37 8.03 6.01
C PRO A 109 2.00 9.01 7.12
N THR A 110 1.66 8.55 8.34
CA THR A 110 1.14 9.44 9.40
C THR A 110 2.22 10.03 10.31
N GLY A 111 3.37 10.37 9.72
CA GLY A 111 4.63 10.65 10.41
C GLY A 111 5.68 9.59 10.08
N VAL A 112 6.91 9.82 10.54
CA VAL A 112 8.05 8.90 10.29
C VAL A 112 8.04 7.79 11.34
N ARG A 113 7.93 6.52 10.92
CA ARG A 113 7.88 5.35 11.82
C ARG A 113 9.24 5.03 12.45
N MET A 114 9.71 5.89 13.34
CA MET A 114 10.92 5.70 14.14
C MET A 114 10.68 6.23 15.55
N ASN A 115 11.60 5.99 16.49
CA ASN A 115 11.56 6.66 17.79
C ASN A 115 11.80 8.17 17.62
N ASP A 116 11.40 8.99 18.59
CA ASP A 116 11.72 10.43 18.63
C ASP A 116 11.23 11.25 17.42
N THR A 117 10.10 10.83 16.83
CA THR A 117 9.38 11.49 15.73
C THR A 117 7.99 11.94 16.17
N THR A 118 7.35 12.82 15.40
CA THR A 118 6.02 13.34 15.71
C THR A 118 4.95 12.40 15.19
N GLN A 119 4.03 11.98 16.05
CA GLN A 119 2.81 11.27 15.65
C GLN A 119 1.77 12.27 15.17
N LEU A 120 1.63 12.39 13.86
CA LEU A 120 0.68 13.29 13.23
C LEU A 120 -0.75 12.70 13.22
N PRO A 121 -1.79 13.50 12.98
CA PRO A 121 -3.14 12.99 12.77
C PRO A 121 -3.21 12.03 11.56
N ALA A 122 -4.19 11.12 11.57
CA ALA A 122 -4.52 10.27 10.44
C ALA A 122 -4.77 11.07 9.16
N ALA A 123 -4.43 10.48 8.02
CA ALA A 123 -4.57 11.11 6.70
C ALA A 123 -6.02 11.49 6.40
N THR A 124 -6.99 10.69 6.81
CA THR A 124 -8.43 11.04 6.71
C THR A 124 -8.73 12.36 7.43
N GLY A 125 -8.13 12.61 8.59
CA GLY A 125 -8.26 13.87 9.32
C GLY A 125 -7.63 15.05 8.57
N VAL A 126 -6.46 14.86 7.94
CA VAL A 126 -5.85 15.88 7.08
C VAL A 126 -6.74 16.20 5.89
N ALA A 127 -7.31 15.19 5.22
CA ALA A 127 -8.24 15.37 4.11
C ALA A 127 -9.52 16.09 4.55
N ALA A 128 -10.00 15.79 5.77
CA ALA A 128 -11.16 16.45 6.35
C ALA A 128 -10.95 17.96 6.56
N SER A 129 -9.71 18.46 6.57
CA SER A 129 -9.45 19.89 6.57
C SER A 129 -9.91 20.60 5.29
N PHE A 130 -9.99 19.88 4.16
CA PHE A 130 -10.19 20.40 2.80
C PHE A 130 -9.27 21.60 2.49
N ASP A 131 -8.03 21.53 2.99
CA ASP A 131 -7.04 22.60 2.86
C ASP A 131 -5.68 22.05 2.41
N PRO A 132 -5.29 22.26 1.13
CA PRO A 132 -4.00 21.81 0.62
C PRO A 132 -2.82 22.47 1.37
N SER A 133 -3.01 23.61 2.05
CA SER A 133 -1.94 24.21 2.84
C SER A 133 -1.66 23.45 4.14
N VAL A 134 -2.68 22.81 4.73
CA VAL A 134 -2.51 21.90 5.87
C VAL A 134 -1.76 20.66 5.43
N ALA A 135 -2.18 20.03 4.33
CA ALA A 135 -1.50 18.86 3.76
C ALA A 135 -0.05 19.16 3.35
N LYS A 136 0.24 20.33 2.78
CA LYS A 136 1.61 20.72 2.47
C LYS A 136 2.47 20.88 3.73
N SER A 137 1.91 21.46 4.80
CA SER A 137 2.63 21.61 6.07
C SER A 137 2.84 20.26 6.75
N TYR A 138 1.88 19.33 6.58
CA TYR A 138 1.97 17.94 7.02
C TYR A 138 3.16 17.23 6.38
N GLY A 139 3.25 17.24 5.05
CA GLY A 139 4.40 16.70 4.33
C GLY A 139 5.72 17.40 4.65
N GLN A 140 5.70 18.70 5.00
CA GLN A 140 6.91 19.40 5.44
C GLN A 140 7.44 18.89 6.78
N VAL A 141 6.55 18.53 7.73
CA VAL A 141 6.97 17.91 8.99
C VAL A 141 7.59 16.55 8.71
N ILE A 142 6.91 15.71 7.92
CA ILE A 142 7.41 14.37 7.54
C ILE A 142 8.79 14.49 6.88
N GLY A 143 8.92 15.29 5.82
CA GLY A 143 10.20 15.45 5.11
C GLY A 143 11.31 16.10 5.95
N GLU A 144 11.00 16.94 6.94
CA GLU A 144 11.99 17.45 7.90
C GLU A 144 12.48 16.36 8.86
N GLU A 145 11.57 15.55 9.37
CA GLU A 145 11.90 14.46 10.28
C GLU A 145 12.65 13.35 9.56
N ASP A 146 12.22 12.94 8.37
CA ASP A 146 12.92 11.98 7.51
C ASP A 146 14.35 12.41 7.24
N ARG A 147 14.54 13.66 6.80
CA ARG A 147 15.87 14.22 6.56
C ARG A 147 16.72 14.18 7.83
N THR A 148 16.13 14.47 8.99
CA THR A 148 16.84 14.44 10.28
C THR A 148 17.23 13.01 10.68
N LYS A 149 16.39 12.04 10.36
CA LYS A 149 16.62 10.60 10.55
C LYS A 149 17.56 9.98 9.52
N GLY A 150 17.92 10.72 8.47
CA GLY A 150 18.79 10.24 7.41
C GLY A 150 18.05 9.42 6.34
N VAL A 151 16.73 9.50 6.28
CA VAL A 151 15.87 8.86 5.28
C VAL A 151 15.95 9.63 3.95
N ASP A 152 16.01 8.89 2.86
CA ASP A 152 16.07 9.44 1.49
C ASP A 152 14.71 9.36 0.77
N VAL A 153 13.90 8.35 1.10
CA VAL A 153 12.56 8.11 0.53
C VAL A 153 11.52 7.90 1.63
N ASP A 154 10.53 8.79 1.70
CA ASP A 154 9.31 8.59 2.47
C ASP A 154 8.40 7.60 1.74
N LEU A 155 7.97 6.54 2.41
CA LEU A 155 7.03 5.55 1.88
C LEU A 155 5.59 6.06 2.04
N GLY A 156 5.30 7.24 1.50
CA GLY A 156 4.00 7.89 1.54
C GLY A 156 3.85 9.00 0.48
N PRO A 157 2.64 9.55 0.34
CA PRO A 157 1.42 9.21 1.08
C PRO A 157 0.63 8.03 0.47
N THR A 158 -0.32 7.49 1.25
CA THR A 158 -1.32 6.53 0.79
C THR A 158 -2.52 7.26 0.17
N VAL A 159 -2.88 6.92 -1.07
CA VAL A 159 -3.89 7.64 -1.87
C VAL A 159 -4.95 6.73 -2.51
N ASN A 160 -5.06 5.48 -2.03
CA ASN A 160 -6.11 4.57 -2.47
C ASN A 160 -7.51 5.11 -2.10
N ILE A 161 -8.50 4.94 -2.97
CA ILE A 161 -9.86 5.42 -2.70
C ILE A 161 -10.50 4.68 -1.52
N VAL A 162 -11.08 5.39 -0.57
CA VAL A 162 -11.90 4.76 0.49
C VAL A 162 -13.21 4.28 -0.14
N ARG A 163 -13.19 3.04 -0.65
CA ARG A 163 -14.31 2.41 -1.37
C ARG A 163 -15.41 1.96 -0.41
N ASP A 164 -15.01 1.35 0.70
CA ASP A 164 -15.87 0.82 1.75
C ASP A 164 -15.32 1.24 3.11
N PRO A 165 -16.19 1.64 4.07
CA PRO A 165 -15.74 2.08 5.38
C PRO A 165 -15.06 0.99 6.22
N ARG A 166 -15.25 -0.30 5.90
CA ARG A 166 -14.63 -1.42 6.63
C ARG A 166 -13.15 -1.64 6.30
N TRP A 167 -12.61 -0.96 5.29
CA TRP A 167 -11.23 -1.17 4.88
C TRP A 167 -10.25 -0.80 6.00
N GLY A 168 -9.40 -1.75 6.39
CA GLY A 168 -8.51 -1.63 7.54
C GLY A 168 -7.47 -0.50 7.46
N ARG A 169 -7.25 0.08 6.28
CA ARG A 169 -6.35 1.23 6.05
C ARG A 169 -7.10 2.47 5.56
N ALA A 170 -8.41 2.55 5.76
CA ALA A 170 -9.19 3.73 5.41
C ALA A 170 -8.64 4.99 6.10
N PHE A 171 -8.27 4.89 7.38
CA PHE A 171 -7.62 5.98 8.15
C PHE A 171 -6.31 6.51 7.53
N GLU A 172 -5.61 5.64 6.79
CA GLU A 172 -4.30 5.89 6.21
C GLU A 172 -4.40 6.64 4.88
N SER A 173 -5.57 6.61 4.24
CA SER A 173 -5.84 7.33 2.99
C SER A 173 -6.63 8.61 3.22
N TYR A 174 -6.91 9.35 2.15
CA TYR A 174 -7.54 10.66 2.24
C TYR A 174 -9.07 10.63 2.11
N SER A 175 -9.62 10.01 1.05
CA SER A 175 -11.05 10.20 0.71
C SER A 175 -11.64 9.11 -0.19
N GLU A 176 -12.96 9.04 -0.22
CA GLU A 176 -13.75 8.33 -1.23
C GLU A 176 -13.80 9.04 -2.59
N ASP A 177 -13.33 10.30 -2.68
CA ASP A 177 -13.38 11.13 -3.89
C ASP A 177 -11.99 11.33 -4.52
N PRO A 178 -11.79 10.94 -5.80
CA PRO A 178 -10.48 11.02 -6.45
C PRO A 178 -9.95 12.45 -6.59
N TYR A 179 -10.82 13.46 -6.74
CA TYR A 179 -10.38 14.85 -6.85
C TYR A 179 -9.84 15.36 -5.51
N LEU A 180 -10.55 15.11 -4.40
CA LEU A 180 -10.06 15.48 -3.07
C LEU A 180 -8.74 14.77 -2.76
N THR A 181 -8.68 13.45 -2.95
CA THR A 181 -7.48 12.63 -2.73
C THR A 181 -6.29 13.13 -3.56
N GLY A 182 -6.49 13.40 -4.86
CA GLY A 182 -5.44 13.91 -5.74
C GLY A 182 -4.91 15.28 -5.30
N GLN A 183 -5.79 16.21 -4.90
CA GLN A 183 -5.38 17.55 -4.47
C GLN A 183 -4.66 17.57 -3.12
N ILE A 184 -5.12 16.77 -2.15
CA ILE A 184 -4.49 16.66 -0.83
C ILE A 184 -3.15 15.92 -0.93
N GLY A 185 -3.10 14.76 -1.60
CA GLY A 185 -1.87 14.01 -1.80
C GLY A 185 -0.82 14.76 -2.61
N SER A 186 -1.23 15.56 -3.62
CA SER A 186 -0.30 16.43 -4.35
C SER A 186 0.36 17.44 -3.43
N ALA A 187 -0.41 18.04 -2.51
CA ALA A 187 0.12 19.03 -1.59
C ALA A 187 1.06 18.41 -0.55
N ASP A 188 0.73 17.22 -0.04
CA ASP A 188 1.57 16.46 0.89
C ASP A 188 2.93 16.13 0.27
N ILE A 189 2.95 15.53 -0.92
CA ILE A 189 4.18 15.21 -1.67
C ILE A 189 5.01 16.47 -1.95
N ASN A 190 4.37 17.59 -2.32
CA ASN A 190 5.06 18.86 -2.47
C ASN A 190 5.67 19.37 -1.15
N GLY A 191 5.08 19.02 0.00
CA GLY A 191 5.63 19.27 1.32
C GLY A 191 6.90 18.46 1.58
N ILE A 192 6.81 17.14 1.45
CA ILE A 192 7.93 16.19 1.65
C ILE A 192 9.11 16.56 0.75
N GLN A 193 8.86 16.65 -0.57
CA GLN A 193 9.91 16.90 -1.56
C GLN A 193 10.54 18.29 -1.41
N SER A 194 9.82 19.28 -0.83
CA SER A 194 10.40 20.60 -0.54
C SER A 194 11.50 20.57 0.54
N ARG A 195 11.65 19.46 1.27
CA ARG A 195 12.69 19.22 2.29
C ARG A 195 13.85 18.38 1.77
N GLY A 196 13.82 18.00 0.50
CA GLY A 196 14.89 17.24 -0.15
C GLY A 196 14.83 15.74 0.17
N VAL A 197 13.64 15.22 0.51
CA VAL A 197 13.33 13.79 0.67
C VAL A 197 12.42 13.38 -0.48
N MET A 198 12.67 12.24 -1.10
CA MET A 198 11.81 11.68 -2.15
C MET A 198 10.49 11.21 -1.55
N ALA A 199 9.37 11.44 -2.23
CA ALA A 199 8.08 10.85 -1.83
C ALA A 199 7.74 9.64 -2.71
N GLN A 200 7.19 8.59 -2.10
CA GLN A 200 6.72 7.38 -2.78
C GLN A 200 5.20 7.22 -2.63
N VAL A 201 4.45 7.69 -3.64
CA VAL A 201 2.98 7.58 -3.64
C VAL A 201 2.55 6.11 -3.66
N LYS A 202 1.63 5.72 -2.77
CA LYS A 202 1.19 4.32 -2.62
C LYS A 202 -0.32 4.15 -2.46
N HIS A 203 -0.91 3.00 -2.75
CA HIS A 203 -0.33 1.84 -3.42
C HIS A 203 -0.96 1.72 -4.81
N TRP A 204 -0.12 1.75 -5.83
CA TRP A 204 -0.47 1.73 -7.24
C TRP A 204 -0.84 0.32 -7.72
N ALA A 205 -2.10 -0.04 -7.95
CA ALA A 205 -3.35 0.69 -7.74
C ALA A 205 -4.43 -0.30 -7.26
N VAL A 206 -5.67 0.17 -7.08
CA VAL A 206 -6.86 -0.69 -6.85
C VAL A 206 -6.75 -1.60 -5.60
N TYR A 207 -6.08 -1.09 -4.56
CA TYR A 207 -5.94 -1.75 -3.26
C TYR A 207 -6.82 -1.08 -2.23
N ASN A 208 -7.98 -1.70 -1.95
CA ASN A 208 -9.05 -1.09 -1.15
C ASN A 208 -9.69 -2.09 -0.16
N GLN A 209 -9.01 -3.21 0.13
CA GLN A 209 -9.33 -4.17 1.18
C GLN A 209 -8.04 -4.86 1.65
N GLU A 210 -7.95 -5.26 2.92
CA GLU A 210 -6.80 -5.99 3.47
C GLU A 210 -6.97 -7.51 3.39
N THR A 211 -8.23 -7.98 3.40
CA THR A 211 -8.58 -9.39 3.41
C THR A 211 -7.97 -10.12 2.21
N LYS A 212 -7.11 -11.11 2.49
CA LYS A 212 -6.38 -11.93 1.49
C LYS A 212 -5.46 -11.14 0.55
N ARG A 213 -5.07 -9.91 0.93
CA ARG A 213 -4.09 -9.12 0.19
C ARG A 213 -2.84 -9.94 -0.14
N ASN A 214 -2.16 -9.58 -1.23
CA ASN A 214 -0.92 -10.21 -1.67
C ASN A 214 -1.10 -11.69 -2.09
N THR A 215 -2.32 -12.09 -2.44
CA THR A 215 -2.62 -13.42 -2.97
C THR A 215 -3.57 -13.29 -4.16
N SER A 216 -3.52 -14.26 -5.08
CA SER A 216 -4.48 -14.32 -6.21
C SER A 216 -5.94 -14.51 -5.79
N SER A 217 -6.20 -14.72 -4.50
CA SER A 217 -7.54 -14.78 -3.90
C SER A 217 -8.11 -13.40 -3.52
N ASP A 218 -7.38 -12.32 -3.79
CA ASP A 218 -7.86 -10.93 -3.77
C ASP A 218 -7.82 -10.36 -5.19
N ASN A 219 -8.43 -11.06 -6.15
CA ASN A 219 -8.51 -10.60 -7.53
C ASN A 219 -9.69 -9.65 -7.73
N VAL A 220 -9.42 -8.37 -7.86
CA VAL A 220 -10.38 -7.33 -8.20
C VAL A 220 -10.78 -7.44 -9.66
N VAL A 221 -12.08 -7.55 -9.90
CA VAL A 221 -12.71 -7.51 -11.23
C VAL A 221 -13.37 -6.15 -11.41
N VAL A 222 -12.83 -5.36 -12.34
CA VAL A 222 -13.17 -3.94 -12.52
C VAL A 222 -13.06 -3.53 -13.99
N ASP A 223 -13.98 -2.69 -14.46
CA ASP A 223 -13.97 -2.16 -15.83
C ASP A 223 -12.92 -1.06 -16.06
N ASP A 224 -12.52 -0.87 -17.32
CA ASP A 224 -11.45 0.07 -17.73
C ASP A 224 -11.80 1.50 -17.34
N ARG A 225 -13.06 1.90 -17.51
CA ARG A 225 -13.52 3.25 -17.14
C ARG A 225 -13.43 3.52 -15.65
N THR A 226 -13.85 2.57 -14.82
CA THR A 226 -13.77 2.72 -13.36
C THR A 226 -12.32 2.77 -12.89
N VAL A 227 -11.41 1.96 -13.45
CA VAL A 227 -9.97 2.07 -13.15
C VAL A 227 -9.46 3.48 -13.47
N ARG A 228 -9.83 4.03 -14.64
CA ARG A 228 -9.35 5.32 -15.14
C ARG A 228 -9.89 6.52 -14.36
N GLU A 229 -11.17 6.52 -14.02
CA GLU A 229 -11.85 7.68 -13.43
C GLU A 229 -11.87 7.68 -11.90
N ILE A 230 -11.74 6.51 -11.26
CA ILE A 230 -11.81 6.39 -9.79
C ILE A 230 -10.44 6.05 -9.20
N TYR A 231 -9.86 4.91 -9.59
CA TYR A 231 -8.73 4.34 -8.85
C TYR A 231 -7.36 4.84 -9.29
N THR A 232 -7.24 5.41 -10.49
CA THR A 232 -5.97 5.94 -11.02
C THR A 232 -5.96 7.46 -11.18
N ASP A 233 -7.11 8.14 -11.14
CA ASP A 233 -7.23 9.58 -11.38
C ASP A 233 -6.46 10.43 -10.34
N ALA A 234 -6.50 10.04 -9.06
CA ALA A 234 -5.75 10.70 -8.01
C ALA A 234 -4.23 10.62 -8.24
N PHE A 235 -3.71 9.46 -8.63
CA PHE A 235 -2.30 9.29 -8.99
C PHE A 235 -1.93 10.12 -10.22
N GLY A 236 -2.79 10.17 -11.24
CA GLY A 236 -2.56 11.00 -12.43
C GLY A 236 -2.49 12.50 -12.09
N THR A 237 -3.34 12.96 -11.16
CA THR A 237 -3.28 14.32 -10.63
C THR A 237 -1.97 14.59 -9.88
N ILE A 238 -1.52 13.64 -9.08
CA ILE A 238 -0.27 13.73 -8.31
C ILE A 238 0.95 13.78 -9.23
N VAL A 239 1.00 12.93 -10.26
CA VAL A 239 2.09 12.94 -11.25
C VAL A 239 2.16 14.28 -11.98
N ASP A 240 1.01 14.83 -12.36
CA ASP A 240 0.89 16.11 -13.08
C ASP A 240 1.27 17.32 -12.21
N GLN A 241 0.88 17.33 -10.93
CA GLN A 241 1.00 18.52 -10.07
C GLN A 241 2.21 18.51 -9.13
N SER A 242 2.78 17.34 -8.86
CA SER A 242 3.80 17.19 -7.80
C SER A 242 5.01 16.37 -8.19
N HIS A 243 4.97 15.65 -9.31
CA HIS A 243 6.09 14.84 -9.81
C HIS A 243 6.72 13.98 -8.70
N PRO A 244 5.98 12.98 -8.16
CA PRO A 244 6.53 12.10 -7.12
C PRO A 244 7.76 11.37 -7.64
N SER A 245 8.78 11.22 -6.81
CA SER A 245 10.00 10.50 -7.16
C SER A 245 9.79 9.00 -7.37
N SER A 246 8.87 8.41 -6.60
CA SER A 246 8.60 6.98 -6.65
C SER A 246 7.10 6.68 -6.56
N ALA A 247 6.72 5.48 -6.99
CA ALA A 247 5.42 4.89 -6.72
C ALA A 247 5.60 3.47 -6.19
N MET A 248 4.79 3.07 -5.22
CA MET A 248 4.77 1.68 -4.72
C MET A 248 3.66 0.91 -5.41
N CYS A 249 3.95 -0.18 -6.12
CA CYS A 249 2.89 -1.03 -6.66
C CYS A 249 2.20 -1.82 -5.54
N SER A 250 0.88 -2.02 -5.66
CA SER A 250 0.04 -2.59 -4.61
C SER A 250 0.13 -4.12 -4.54
N TYR A 251 -0.43 -4.68 -3.48
CA TYR A 251 -0.60 -6.12 -3.29
C TYR A 251 -1.78 -6.73 -4.06
N SER A 252 -2.60 -5.92 -4.71
CA SER A 252 -3.85 -6.40 -5.31
C SER A 252 -3.62 -7.14 -6.60
N TRP A 253 -4.46 -8.15 -6.85
CA TRP A 253 -4.60 -8.74 -8.16
C TRP A 253 -5.70 -7.99 -8.90
N VAL A 254 -5.44 -7.53 -10.12
CA VAL A 254 -6.38 -6.70 -10.88
C VAL A 254 -6.64 -7.37 -12.22
N ASN A 255 -7.89 -7.78 -12.45
CA ASN A 255 -8.33 -8.47 -13.65
C ASN A 255 -7.45 -9.68 -14.02
N GLY A 256 -6.99 -10.43 -13.01
CA GLY A 256 -6.22 -11.67 -13.13
C GLY A 256 -4.70 -11.49 -13.13
N THR A 257 -4.18 -10.29 -12.88
CA THR A 257 -2.73 -10.02 -12.86
C THR A 257 -2.35 -9.22 -11.62
N ASP A 258 -1.32 -9.66 -10.92
CA ASP A 258 -0.73 -8.95 -9.79
C ASP A 258 -0.29 -7.52 -10.21
N ALA A 259 -0.57 -6.53 -9.36
CA ALA A 259 -0.38 -5.12 -9.70
C ALA A 259 1.10 -4.78 -9.98
N CYS A 260 2.06 -5.44 -9.35
CA CYS A 260 3.49 -5.22 -9.57
C CYS A 260 3.99 -5.80 -10.90
N GLU A 261 3.25 -6.70 -11.53
CA GLU A 261 3.51 -7.20 -12.90
C GLU A 261 2.43 -6.82 -13.92
N ASN A 262 1.55 -5.88 -13.57
CA ASN A 262 0.47 -5.45 -14.45
C ASN A 262 0.93 -4.38 -15.45
N ALA A 263 1.31 -4.80 -16.66
CA ALA A 263 1.77 -3.90 -17.72
C ALA A 263 0.70 -2.86 -18.15
N TYR A 264 -0.60 -3.14 -17.98
CA TYR A 264 -1.65 -2.16 -18.26
C TYR A 264 -1.61 -1.02 -17.25
N LEU A 265 -1.55 -1.32 -15.95
CA LEU A 265 -1.41 -0.29 -14.91
C LEU A 265 -0.09 0.48 -15.09
N ASN A 266 1.04 -0.20 -15.23
CA ASN A 266 2.32 0.50 -15.38
C ASN A 266 2.39 1.37 -16.64
N ASP A 267 1.69 1.00 -17.71
CA ASP A 267 1.55 1.86 -18.89
C ASP A 267 0.70 3.11 -18.62
N ILE A 268 -0.37 3.00 -17.82
CA ILE A 268 -1.13 4.17 -17.37
C ILE A 268 -0.20 5.14 -16.64
N LEU A 269 0.54 4.66 -15.64
CA LEU A 269 1.41 5.50 -14.84
C LEU A 269 2.55 6.11 -15.67
N LYS A 270 3.35 5.27 -16.33
CA LYS A 270 4.57 5.71 -17.01
C LYS A 270 4.32 6.40 -18.34
N LYS A 271 3.31 5.96 -19.11
CA LYS A 271 3.08 6.45 -20.48
C LYS A 271 1.96 7.48 -20.54
N ASP A 272 0.82 7.20 -19.90
CA ASP A 272 -0.34 8.10 -20.01
C ASP A 272 -0.22 9.30 -19.06
N PHE A 273 0.26 9.09 -17.83
CA PHE A 273 0.53 10.18 -16.88
C PHE A 273 1.94 10.78 -17.01
N GLY A 274 2.85 10.08 -17.70
CA GLY A 274 4.22 10.57 -17.91
C GLY A 274 5.12 10.46 -16.69
N PHE A 275 4.83 9.53 -15.77
CA PHE A 275 5.64 9.29 -14.58
C PHE A 275 7.08 8.88 -14.95
N ASP A 276 8.03 9.70 -14.53
CA ASP A 276 9.46 9.53 -14.83
C ASP A 276 10.30 9.08 -13.62
N GLY A 277 9.67 8.87 -12.46
CA GLY A 277 10.27 8.22 -11.30
C GLY A 277 10.45 6.70 -11.46
N PHE A 278 10.67 6.01 -10.34
CA PHE A 278 10.81 4.55 -10.28
C PHE A 278 9.61 3.88 -9.57
N ILE A 279 9.34 2.62 -9.91
CA ILE A 279 8.29 1.80 -9.28
C ILE A 279 8.94 0.77 -8.37
N THR A 280 8.63 0.84 -7.08
CA THR A 280 9.04 -0.11 -6.05
C THR A 280 7.91 -1.09 -5.78
N SER A 281 8.21 -2.36 -5.50
CA SER A 281 7.20 -3.26 -4.94
C SER A 281 6.78 -2.84 -3.54
N ASP A 282 5.55 -3.14 -3.15
CA ASP A 282 5.26 -3.30 -1.72
C ASP A 282 6.10 -4.47 -1.15
N TRP A 283 6.21 -4.55 0.18
CA TRP A 283 7.10 -5.50 0.85
C TRP A 283 6.67 -6.94 0.63
N GLY A 284 7.40 -7.69 -0.20
CA GLY A 284 6.99 -9.03 -0.61
C GLY A 284 5.84 -9.06 -1.62
N GLY A 285 5.55 -7.94 -2.28
CA GLY A 285 4.57 -7.84 -3.37
C GLY A 285 5.10 -8.29 -4.74
N THR A 286 6.35 -8.75 -4.82
CA THR A 286 6.90 -9.29 -6.06
C THR A 286 6.66 -10.79 -6.15
N HIS A 287 5.93 -11.24 -7.17
CA HIS A 287 5.60 -12.67 -7.38
C HIS A 287 6.33 -13.31 -8.56
N SER A 288 7.05 -12.53 -9.37
CA SER A 288 7.78 -13.04 -10.51
C SER A 288 9.03 -12.22 -10.82
N THR A 289 9.99 -12.84 -11.51
CA THR A 289 11.19 -12.14 -12.01
C THR A 289 10.93 -11.50 -13.38
N VAL A 290 10.58 -12.32 -14.38
CA VAL A 290 10.53 -11.87 -15.79
C VAL A 290 9.30 -11.02 -16.08
N ALA A 291 8.12 -11.42 -15.58
CA ALA A 291 6.89 -10.69 -15.86
C ALA A 291 6.89 -9.32 -15.16
N ALA A 292 7.23 -9.24 -13.87
CA ALA A 292 7.36 -7.97 -13.15
C ALA A 292 8.39 -7.02 -13.81
N ALA A 293 9.58 -7.54 -14.16
CA ALA A 293 10.62 -6.76 -14.82
C ALA A 293 10.15 -6.18 -16.16
N ASN A 294 9.55 -7.01 -17.02
CA ASN A 294 9.11 -6.59 -18.35
C ASN A 294 7.81 -5.77 -18.33
N ALA A 295 6.99 -5.90 -17.28
CA ALA A 295 5.81 -5.08 -17.05
C ALA A 295 6.14 -3.66 -16.58
N GLY A 296 7.39 -3.40 -16.17
CA GLY A 296 7.86 -2.06 -15.85
C GLY A 296 8.06 -1.77 -14.37
N MET A 297 8.08 -2.77 -13.48
CA MET A 297 8.58 -2.56 -12.11
C MET A 297 10.08 -2.24 -12.15
N ASP A 298 10.58 -1.42 -11.22
CA ASP A 298 11.99 -0.97 -11.20
C ASP A 298 12.79 -1.47 -9.99
N MET A 299 12.14 -1.68 -8.84
CA MET A 299 12.81 -2.11 -7.62
C MET A 299 11.99 -3.11 -6.82
N GLN A 300 12.64 -4.15 -6.31
CA GLN A 300 12.03 -5.11 -5.37
C GLN A 300 12.38 -4.77 -3.91
N MET A 301 11.39 -4.86 -3.02
CA MET A 301 11.57 -4.83 -1.56
C MET A 301 10.97 -6.07 -0.85
N PRO A 302 11.51 -6.48 0.32
CA PRO A 302 12.68 -5.92 1.02
C PRO A 302 14.03 -6.39 0.46
N ASN A 303 14.06 -7.45 -0.32
CA ASN A 303 15.31 -8.14 -0.71
C ASN A 303 15.31 -8.50 -2.21
N GLY A 304 16.37 -9.14 -2.68
CA GLY A 304 16.55 -9.55 -4.07
C GLY A 304 16.05 -10.96 -4.42
N SER A 305 15.00 -11.49 -3.79
CA SER A 305 14.54 -12.87 -4.06
C SER A 305 14.16 -13.11 -5.54
N HIS A 306 13.64 -12.08 -6.23
CA HIS A 306 13.30 -12.13 -7.66
C HIS A 306 14.23 -11.25 -8.50
N PHE A 307 14.59 -10.07 -8.01
CA PHE A 307 15.37 -9.06 -8.71
C PHE A 307 16.87 -9.12 -8.41
N GLY A 308 17.33 -10.09 -7.62
CA GLY A 308 18.74 -10.41 -7.43
C GLY A 308 19.26 -11.44 -8.44
N ALA A 309 19.67 -12.63 -7.95
CA ALA A 309 20.29 -13.67 -8.78
C ALA A 309 19.38 -14.19 -9.90
N ALA A 310 18.07 -14.26 -9.66
CA ALA A 310 17.09 -14.69 -10.65
C ALA A 310 17.00 -13.71 -11.83
N LEU A 311 16.95 -12.39 -11.57
CA LEU A 311 16.95 -11.37 -12.62
C LEU A 311 18.26 -11.34 -13.41
N LYS A 312 19.41 -11.47 -12.73
CA LYS A 312 20.70 -11.62 -13.40
C LYS A 312 20.68 -12.78 -14.40
N THR A 313 20.18 -13.94 -13.96
CA THR A 313 20.04 -15.13 -14.80
C THR A 313 19.08 -14.88 -15.98
N ALA A 314 17.94 -14.24 -15.74
CA ALA A 314 16.98 -13.90 -16.79
C ALA A 314 17.57 -12.95 -17.84
N VAL A 315 18.41 -11.99 -17.44
CA VAL A 315 19.13 -11.11 -18.38
C VAL A 315 20.15 -11.88 -19.21
N GLN A 316 20.95 -12.74 -18.58
CA GLN A 316 21.94 -13.57 -19.27
C GLN A 316 21.28 -14.55 -20.26
N LYS A 317 20.07 -15.03 -19.95
CA LYS A 317 19.25 -15.86 -20.85
C LYS A 317 18.49 -15.04 -21.91
N GLY A 318 18.53 -13.71 -21.85
CA GLY A 318 17.83 -12.81 -22.77
C GLY A 318 16.31 -12.79 -22.59
N GLN A 319 15.80 -13.25 -21.45
CA GLN A 319 14.37 -13.20 -21.07
C GLN A 319 13.97 -11.80 -20.58
N VAL A 320 14.92 -11.08 -19.99
CA VAL A 320 14.83 -9.64 -19.71
C VAL A 320 15.95 -8.95 -20.48
N PRO A 321 15.67 -8.02 -21.40
CA PRO A 321 16.73 -7.35 -22.14
C PRO A 321 17.56 -6.47 -21.21
N GLN A 322 18.88 -6.39 -21.41
CA GLN A 322 19.74 -5.52 -20.58
C GLN A 322 19.26 -4.06 -20.57
N SER A 323 18.71 -3.58 -21.70
CA SER A 323 18.12 -2.24 -21.79
C SER A 323 16.95 -2.02 -20.81
N ARG A 324 16.26 -3.08 -20.38
CA ARG A 324 15.20 -2.98 -19.36
C ARG A 324 15.82 -2.69 -18.00
N VAL A 325 16.87 -3.42 -17.61
CA VAL A 325 17.62 -3.19 -16.37
C VAL A 325 18.31 -1.82 -16.38
N ASP A 326 18.85 -1.41 -17.54
CA ASP A 326 19.41 -0.06 -17.70
C ASP A 326 18.36 1.03 -17.45
N ASP A 327 17.11 0.86 -17.90
CA ASP A 327 16.02 1.80 -17.60
C ASP A 327 15.62 1.80 -16.12
N MET A 328 15.55 0.62 -15.47
CA MET A 328 15.27 0.51 -14.03
C MET A 328 16.28 1.33 -13.20
N VAL A 329 17.57 1.08 -13.44
CA VAL A 329 18.66 1.77 -12.74
C VAL A 329 18.68 3.26 -13.11
N THR A 330 18.44 3.61 -14.37
CA THR A 330 18.41 5.02 -14.79
C THR A 330 17.32 5.79 -14.04
N ARG A 331 16.14 5.21 -13.82
CA ARG A 331 15.04 5.85 -13.07
C ARG A 331 15.40 6.09 -11.61
N ILE A 332 16.02 5.11 -10.95
CA ILE A 332 16.46 5.23 -9.55
C ILE A 332 17.53 6.32 -9.45
N LEU A 333 18.61 6.22 -10.25
CA LEU A 333 19.70 7.18 -10.20
C LEU A 333 19.29 8.60 -10.63
N ARG A 334 18.30 8.74 -11.53
CA ARG A 334 17.71 10.04 -11.90
C ARG A 334 17.19 10.75 -10.65
N GLU A 335 16.41 10.05 -9.83
CA GLU A 335 15.85 10.64 -8.61
C GLU A 335 16.95 10.93 -7.59
N GLU A 336 17.90 10.02 -7.38
CA GLU A 336 19.07 10.28 -6.52
C GLU A 336 19.82 11.56 -6.94
N PHE A 337 19.98 11.81 -8.25
CA PHE A 337 20.55 13.06 -8.75
C PHE A 337 19.62 14.27 -8.59
N ARG A 338 18.30 14.12 -8.83
CA ARG A 338 17.32 15.21 -8.67
C ARG A 338 17.27 15.73 -7.23
N PHE A 339 17.42 14.83 -6.27
CA PHE A 339 17.42 15.15 -4.83
C PHE A 339 18.83 15.40 -4.27
N GLY A 340 19.85 15.34 -5.13
CA GLY A 340 21.21 15.74 -4.79
C GLY A 340 21.96 14.74 -3.91
N LEU A 341 21.53 13.49 -3.81
CA LEU A 341 22.14 12.48 -2.92
C LEU A 341 23.59 12.15 -3.29
N PHE A 342 23.98 12.29 -4.56
CA PHE A 342 25.38 12.15 -4.98
C PHE A 342 26.27 13.30 -4.51
N ASP A 343 25.72 14.52 -4.46
CA ASP A 343 26.47 15.73 -4.12
C ASP A 343 26.46 15.98 -2.60
N HIS A 344 25.37 15.56 -1.95
CA HIS A 344 25.07 15.74 -0.54
C HIS A 344 24.43 14.45 0.04
N PRO A 345 25.19 13.35 0.16
CA PRO A 345 24.66 12.10 0.68
C PRO A 345 24.15 12.26 2.11
N SER A 346 23.00 11.65 2.40
CA SER A 346 22.37 11.68 3.71
C SER A 346 23.23 10.91 4.73
N ALA A 347 23.48 11.52 5.89
CA ALA A 347 24.10 10.84 7.01
C ALA A 347 23.20 9.70 7.53
N ASP A 348 23.79 8.72 8.22
CA ASP A 348 23.02 7.71 8.94
C ASP A 348 22.74 8.20 10.35
N THR A 349 21.51 8.69 10.58
CA THR A 349 21.09 9.37 11.82
C THR A 349 19.73 8.89 12.32
N HIS A 350 19.41 7.61 12.12
CA HIS A 350 18.12 7.00 12.50
C HIS A 350 17.76 7.15 13.99
N GLU A 351 18.75 7.35 14.87
CA GLU A 351 18.56 7.60 16.31
C GLU A 351 18.43 9.09 16.70
N ALA A 352 18.43 10.01 15.74
CA ALA A 352 18.36 11.45 16.04
C ALA A 352 16.98 11.89 16.57
N MET A 353 16.93 12.80 17.54
CA MET A 353 15.67 13.48 17.91
C MET A 353 15.20 14.36 16.75
N ALA A 354 14.12 13.95 16.10
CA ALA A 354 13.58 14.61 14.91
C ALA A 354 12.41 15.54 15.25
N SER A 355 11.57 15.12 16.21
CA SER A 355 10.42 15.91 16.64
C SER A 355 10.84 17.23 17.28
N THR A 356 10.16 18.31 16.90
CA THR A 356 10.36 19.66 17.43
C THR A 356 9.07 20.23 18.03
N PRO A 357 9.15 21.25 18.91
CA PRO A 357 7.95 21.92 19.42
C PRO A 357 7.05 22.49 18.31
N ASP A 358 7.61 22.91 17.18
CA ASP A 358 6.83 23.41 16.04
C ASP A 358 6.10 22.27 15.32
N HIS A 359 6.71 21.09 15.21
CA HIS A 359 6.05 19.89 14.68
C HIS A 359 4.88 19.45 15.56
N VAL A 360 5.08 19.41 16.88
CA VAL A 360 4.02 19.10 17.86
C VAL A 360 2.90 20.14 17.81
N ALA A 361 3.23 21.43 17.73
CA ALA A 361 2.24 22.50 17.58
C ALA A 361 1.45 22.38 16.27
N PHE A 362 2.11 21.95 15.19
CA PHE A 362 1.43 21.66 13.93
C PHE A 362 0.53 20.42 14.03
N ALA A 363 0.96 19.33 14.70
CA ALA A 363 0.13 18.14 14.91
C ALA A 363 -1.21 18.51 15.58
N LYS A 364 -1.15 19.35 16.62
CA LYS A 364 -2.35 19.94 17.26
C LYS A 364 -3.20 20.73 16.26
N LYS A 365 -2.58 21.62 15.48
CA LYS A 365 -3.28 22.46 14.51
C LYS A 365 -3.98 21.65 13.41
N ALA A 366 -3.35 20.58 12.94
CA ALA A 366 -3.89 19.67 11.94
C ALA A 366 -5.09 18.90 12.50
N ALA A 367 -5.01 18.40 13.73
CA ALA A 367 -6.13 17.77 14.42
C ALA A 367 -7.32 18.74 14.59
N GLU A 368 -7.05 20.00 14.97
CA GLU A 368 -8.06 21.05 15.08
C GLU A 368 -8.78 21.35 13.75
N ASP A 369 -8.04 21.38 12.64
CA ASP A 369 -8.59 21.67 11.31
C ASP A 369 -9.31 20.48 10.68
N GLY A 370 -8.92 19.26 11.04
CA GLY A 370 -9.47 18.00 10.52
C GLY A 370 -10.69 17.49 11.29
N THR A 371 -10.83 17.84 12.57
CA THR A 371 -11.98 17.41 13.37
C THR A 371 -13.28 18.01 12.82
N VAL A 372 -14.30 17.16 12.65
CA VAL A 372 -15.58 17.52 12.04
C VAL A 372 -16.67 17.59 13.12
N LEU A 373 -17.35 18.74 13.23
CA LEU A 373 -18.55 18.85 14.06
C LEU A 373 -19.75 18.28 13.28
N LEU A 374 -20.24 17.12 13.69
CA LEU A 374 -21.34 16.43 13.02
C LEU A 374 -22.70 16.89 13.54
N LYS A 375 -22.82 17.07 14.85
CA LYS A 375 -24.06 17.47 15.52
C LYS A 375 -23.78 18.52 16.60
N ASN A 376 -24.65 19.51 16.71
CA ASN A 376 -24.67 20.48 17.82
C ASN A 376 -26.08 21.04 18.04
N GLU A 377 -26.82 20.47 18.97
CA GLU A 377 -28.17 20.86 19.34
C GLU A 377 -28.21 21.67 20.63
N GLY A 378 -29.09 22.66 20.69
CA GLY A 378 -29.28 23.51 21.87
C GLY A 378 -28.06 24.37 22.24
N ASN A 379 -27.09 24.53 21.32
CA ASN A 379 -25.80 25.15 21.59
C ASN A 379 -25.05 24.50 22.76
N VAL A 380 -25.09 23.16 22.88
CA VAL A 380 -24.30 22.43 23.88
C VAL A 380 -22.80 22.70 23.70
N LEU A 381 -22.35 22.91 22.47
CA LEU A 381 -21.01 23.37 22.14
C LEU A 381 -21.05 24.78 21.53
N PRO A 382 -20.02 25.62 21.80
CA PRO A 382 -18.88 25.35 22.67
C PRO A 382 -19.24 25.39 24.17
N LEU A 383 -18.49 24.63 24.98
CA LEU A 383 -18.59 24.62 26.43
C LEU A 383 -18.17 25.98 27.01
N ASP A 384 -19.08 26.61 27.76
CA ASP A 384 -18.82 27.87 28.44
C ASP A 384 -18.59 27.63 29.94
N THR A 385 -17.34 27.78 30.39
CA THR A 385 -16.96 27.65 31.81
C THR A 385 -17.60 28.69 32.74
N HIS A 386 -18.31 29.70 32.20
CA HIS A 386 -19.13 30.61 32.99
C HIS A 386 -20.48 30.00 33.39
N THR A 387 -20.95 28.97 32.67
CA THR A 387 -22.24 28.30 32.92
C THR A 387 -22.10 26.80 33.18
N VAL A 388 -21.00 26.19 32.74
CA VAL A 388 -20.65 24.79 32.98
C VAL A 388 -19.61 24.75 34.08
N HIS A 389 -19.96 24.18 35.22
CA HIS A 389 -19.13 24.09 36.43
C HIS A 389 -18.66 22.66 36.72
N SER A 390 -19.28 21.64 36.13
CA SER A 390 -18.84 20.24 36.22
C SER A 390 -18.89 19.51 34.88
N ILE A 391 -17.83 18.78 34.56
CA ILE A 391 -17.68 18.03 33.30
C ILE A 391 -17.30 16.58 33.62
N ALA A 392 -18.14 15.65 33.17
CA ALA A 392 -17.84 14.23 33.16
C ALA A 392 -17.11 13.86 31.87
N VAL A 393 -15.87 13.38 31.96
CA VAL A 393 -15.14 12.80 30.83
C VAL A 393 -15.24 11.28 30.93
N ILE A 394 -15.81 10.64 29.92
CA ILE A 394 -16.22 9.23 29.96
C ILE A 394 -15.65 8.48 28.76
N GLY A 395 -15.28 7.20 28.91
CA GLY A 395 -14.76 6.34 27.85
C GLY A 395 -13.27 6.02 28.05
N ASP A 396 -12.86 4.77 27.84
CA ASP A 396 -11.46 4.30 27.89
C ASP A 396 -10.51 5.18 27.06
N GLY A 397 -10.90 5.53 25.83
CA GLY A 397 -10.10 6.38 24.95
C GLY A 397 -10.00 7.85 25.36
N ALA A 398 -10.63 8.25 26.47
CA ALA A 398 -10.37 9.56 27.08
C ALA A 398 -9.21 9.54 28.10
N GLY A 399 -8.80 8.34 28.53
CA GLY A 399 -7.76 8.09 29.52
C GLY A 399 -6.44 7.65 28.90
N VAL A 400 -5.73 6.75 29.57
CA VAL A 400 -4.41 6.26 29.14
C VAL A 400 -4.47 5.49 27.82
N ASP A 401 -5.62 4.90 27.49
CA ASP A 401 -5.86 4.14 26.26
C ASP A 401 -6.33 5.02 25.10
N THR A 402 -5.88 6.29 25.08
CA THR A 402 -6.28 7.24 24.02
C THR A 402 -5.93 6.71 22.64
N MET A 403 -6.98 6.43 21.85
CA MET A 403 -6.83 6.05 20.44
C MET A 403 -6.37 7.27 19.62
N SER A 404 -5.07 7.33 19.33
CA SER A 404 -4.43 8.48 18.69
C SER A 404 -3.83 8.17 17.31
N ALA A 405 -3.70 6.89 16.95
CA ALA A 405 -3.27 6.40 15.63
C ALA A 405 -3.92 5.05 15.32
N GLY A 406 -3.93 4.69 14.04
CA GLY A 406 -4.18 3.32 13.58
C GLY A 406 -2.92 2.46 13.61
N GLY A 407 -3.05 1.19 13.23
CA GLY A 407 -1.96 0.21 13.23
C GLY A 407 -1.14 0.12 11.94
N GLY A 408 -0.34 -0.94 11.81
CA GLY A 408 0.38 -1.26 10.57
C GLY A 408 1.66 -0.45 10.32
N SER A 409 2.05 -0.37 9.05
CA SER A 409 3.19 0.45 8.60
C SER A 409 3.03 1.94 8.89
N ALA A 410 1.79 2.43 9.01
CA ALA A 410 1.51 3.84 9.33
C ALA A 410 1.76 4.22 10.80
N ALA A 411 1.85 3.25 11.71
CA ALA A 411 1.88 3.51 13.14
C ALA A 411 3.14 4.29 13.56
N VAL A 412 2.96 5.39 14.29
CA VAL A 412 4.05 6.22 14.85
C VAL A 412 3.85 6.33 16.35
N ALA A 413 4.88 5.99 17.13
CA ALA A 413 4.79 5.99 18.59
C ALA A 413 4.70 7.39 19.22
N GLY A 414 5.19 8.42 18.52
CA GLY A 414 5.22 9.81 18.99
C GLY A 414 6.19 10.06 20.15
N THR A 415 6.34 11.32 20.54
CA THR A 415 7.14 11.72 21.71
C THR A 415 6.36 11.73 23.03
N GLY A 416 5.06 11.43 22.97
CA GLY A 416 4.15 11.39 24.12
C GLY A 416 2.78 11.96 23.80
N THR A 417 1.73 11.26 24.22
CA THR A 417 0.34 11.61 23.91
C THR A 417 -0.34 12.36 25.05
N VAL A 418 -0.98 13.48 24.75
CA VAL A 418 -1.85 14.20 25.69
C VAL A 418 -3.25 13.60 25.64
N THR A 419 -3.69 12.99 26.74
CA THR A 419 -5.00 12.33 26.77
C THR A 419 -6.14 13.36 26.77
N PRO A 420 -7.32 13.02 26.25
CA PRO A 420 -8.48 13.90 26.29
C PRO A 420 -8.84 14.42 27.68
N TYR A 421 -8.82 13.55 28.70
CA TYR A 421 -9.04 13.98 30.07
C TYR A 421 -8.01 15.03 30.51
N GLN A 422 -6.73 14.84 30.20
CA GLN A 422 -5.68 15.81 30.53
C GLN A 422 -5.90 17.15 29.82
N GLY A 423 -6.20 17.13 28.52
CA GLY A 423 -6.43 18.34 27.73
C GLY A 423 -7.65 19.13 28.21
N ILE A 424 -8.79 18.45 28.42
CA ILE A 424 -10.03 19.07 28.92
C ILE A 424 -9.81 19.65 30.32
N LYS A 425 -9.18 18.89 31.22
CA LYS A 425 -8.89 19.34 32.59
C LYS A 425 -7.96 20.56 32.61
N THR A 426 -6.91 20.53 31.80
CA THR A 426 -5.95 21.64 31.67
C THR A 426 -6.66 22.90 31.15
N ARG A 427 -7.50 22.76 30.13
CA ARG A 427 -8.23 23.89 29.54
C ARG A 427 -9.34 24.44 30.45
N ALA A 428 -10.04 23.58 31.20
CA ALA A 428 -11.06 24.00 32.15
C ALA A 428 -10.46 24.78 33.34
N GLY A 429 -9.24 24.42 33.76
CA GLY A 429 -8.55 25.05 34.89
C GLY A 429 -9.38 24.97 36.18
N SER A 430 -9.36 26.03 36.98
CA SER A 430 -10.14 26.10 38.22
C SER A 430 -11.60 26.54 38.03
N ARG A 431 -12.07 26.71 36.79
CA ARG A 431 -13.42 27.24 36.50
C ARG A 431 -14.50 26.17 36.45
N ALA A 432 -14.12 24.92 36.19
CA ALA A 432 -15.01 23.77 36.21
C ALA A 432 -14.28 22.55 36.78
N THR A 433 -15.00 21.72 37.52
CA THR A 433 -14.50 20.43 38.00
C THR A 433 -14.57 19.42 36.85
N VAL A 434 -13.44 18.81 36.51
CA VAL A 434 -13.36 17.76 35.49
C VAL A 434 -13.03 16.43 36.17
N ALA A 435 -13.91 15.46 36.03
CA ALA A 435 -13.72 14.11 36.55
C ALA A 435 -13.80 13.08 35.41
N TYR A 436 -13.19 11.93 35.63
CA TYR A 436 -13.06 10.86 34.65
C TYR A 436 -13.70 9.57 35.14
N ALA A 437 -14.38 8.85 34.25
CA ALA A 437 -14.78 7.46 34.43
C ALA A 437 -14.55 6.68 33.14
N GLN A 438 -13.97 5.49 33.24
CA GLN A 438 -13.70 4.66 32.05
C GLN A 438 -14.99 4.30 31.29
N GLY A 439 -16.05 3.89 32.01
CA GLY A 439 -17.39 3.70 31.41
C GLY A 439 -17.58 2.41 30.62
N ASN A 440 -16.62 1.98 29.81
CA ASN A 440 -16.64 0.71 29.09
C ASN A 440 -15.68 -0.31 29.69
N GLN A 441 -15.96 -1.59 29.46
CA GLN A 441 -14.98 -2.65 29.72
C GLN A 441 -13.85 -2.53 28.68
N GLU A 442 -12.58 -2.71 29.10
CA GLU A 442 -11.48 -2.82 28.12
C GLU A 442 -11.80 -3.92 27.08
N THR A 443 -11.44 -3.68 25.83
CA THR A 443 -11.53 -4.70 24.78
C THR A 443 -10.66 -5.91 25.20
N GLY A 444 -11.26 -7.10 25.32
CA GLY A 444 -10.57 -8.31 25.82
C GLY A 444 -10.81 -8.66 27.30
N GLY A 445 -11.66 -7.91 28.01
CA GLY A 445 -12.13 -8.27 29.36
C GLY A 445 -11.12 -8.04 30.48
N SER A 446 -10.10 -7.20 30.25
CA SER A 446 -9.09 -6.86 31.26
C SER A 446 -9.72 -6.14 32.45
N LEU A 447 -9.31 -6.48 33.67
CA LEU A 447 -9.75 -5.80 34.88
C LEU A 447 -8.83 -4.61 35.20
N PRO A 448 -9.33 -3.54 35.85
CA PRO A 448 -8.50 -2.40 36.22
C PRO A 448 -7.28 -2.83 37.04
N ALA A 449 -6.10 -2.32 36.67
CA ALA A 449 -4.83 -2.62 37.34
C ALA A 449 -4.92 -2.35 38.85
N VAL A 450 -4.34 -3.25 39.65
CA VAL A 450 -4.31 -3.08 41.11
C VAL A 450 -3.52 -1.83 41.47
N GLU A 451 -4.15 -0.90 42.20
CA GLU A 451 -3.54 0.40 42.50
C GLU A 451 -2.27 0.24 43.34
N SER A 452 -1.20 0.97 42.98
CA SER A 452 0.12 0.87 43.63
C SER A 452 0.08 1.10 45.14
N ALA A 453 -0.86 1.92 45.62
CA ALA A 453 -1.07 2.20 47.03
C ALA A 453 -1.38 0.94 47.87
N TYR A 454 -1.87 -0.14 47.25
CA TYR A 454 -2.16 -1.40 47.92
C TYR A 454 -1.04 -2.44 47.76
N LEU A 455 -0.02 -2.15 46.95
CA LEU A 455 1.10 -3.05 46.66
C LEU A 455 2.34 -2.59 47.43
N THR A 456 3.01 -3.52 48.10
CA THR A 456 4.26 -3.27 48.83
C THR A 456 5.35 -4.23 48.33
N PRO A 457 6.50 -3.72 47.87
CA PRO A 457 7.58 -4.57 47.40
C PRO A 457 8.22 -5.34 48.57
N PRO A 458 8.98 -6.43 48.32
CA PRO A 458 9.63 -7.20 49.37
C PRO A 458 10.60 -6.40 50.25
N SER A 459 11.13 -5.29 49.72
CA SER A 459 11.98 -4.36 50.47
C SER A 459 11.24 -3.60 51.58
N GLY A 460 9.90 -3.53 51.52
CA GLY A 460 9.05 -2.76 52.44
C GLY A 460 9.08 -1.25 52.21
N ASN A 461 9.87 -0.74 51.25
CA ASN A 461 10.03 0.68 50.99
C ASN A 461 9.38 1.07 49.65
N GLY A 462 8.43 2.00 49.69
CA GLY A 462 7.71 2.48 48.51
C GLY A 462 6.42 1.70 48.21
N HIS A 463 5.89 1.90 47.00
CA HIS A 463 4.66 1.31 46.51
C HIS A 463 4.94 0.52 45.22
N GLY A 464 4.29 -0.65 45.05
CA GLY A 464 4.45 -1.51 43.87
C GLY A 464 4.92 -2.94 44.19
N LEU A 465 5.37 -3.64 43.15
CA LEU A 465 5.97 -4.98 43.24
C LEU A 465 7.42 -4.94 42.75
N GLN A 466 8.27 -5.82 43.25
CA GLN A 466 9.61 -6.00 42.68
C GLN A 466 9.49 -6.85 41.41
N GLY A 467 9.81 -6.27 40.26
CA GLY A 467 9.91 -6.95 38.97
C GLY A 467 11.36 -7.40 38.72
N ASP A 468 11.54 -8.71 38.62
CA ASP A 468 12.78 -9.37 38.20
C ASP A 468 12.64 -9.83 36.75
N TYR A 469 13.53 -9.40 35.86
CA TYR A 469 13.45 -9.64 34.42
C TYR A 469 14.57 -10.55 33.94
N TYR A 470 14.26 -11.52 33.08
CA TYR A 470 15.13 -12.63 32.70
C TYR A 470 15.29 -12.74 31.18
N ALA A 471 16.36 -13.41 30.74
CA ALA A 471 16.54 -13.78 29.34
C ALA A 471 15.74 -15.05 29.00
N GLY A 472 15.02 -15.06 27.89
CA GLY A 472 14.25 -16.22 27.45
C GLY A 472 12.90 -16.36 28.16
N ALA A 473 12.11 -17.36 27.76
CA ALA A 473 10.72 -17.54 28.19
C ALA A 473 10.54 -18.16 29.60
N ALA A 474 11.61 -18.30 30.38
CA ALA A 474 11.55 -18.86 31.74
C ALA A 474 12.05 -17.81 32.75
N PRO A 475 11.30 -17.55 33.84
CA PRO A 475 11.76 -16.70 34.93
C PRO A 475 12.71 -17.48 35.86
N ASP A 476 13.80 -18.02 35.31
CA ASP A 476 14.78 -18.83 36.03
C ASP A 476 16.20 -18.24 35.96
N GLY A 477 17.02 -18.57 36.96
CA GLY A 477 18.39 -18.07 37.07
C GLY A 477 18.51 -16.65 37.64
N LYS A 478 19.54 -15.92 37.21
CA LYS A 478 19.83 -14.56 37.70
C LYS A 478 19.12 -13.53 36.81
N PRO A 479 18.32 -12.60 37.37
CA PRO A 479 17.67 -11.57 36.58
C PRO A 479 18.72 -10.65 35.91
N LEU A 480 18.41 -10.25 34.68
CA LEU A 480 19.11 -9.23 33.91
C LEU A 480 18.90 -7.83 34.52
N ALA A 481 17.70 -7.58 35.02
CA ALA A 481 17.33 -6.34 35.67
C ALA A 481 16.33 -6.59 36.81
N THR A 482 16.41 -5.76 37.85
CA THR A 482 15.48 -5.76 38.98
C THR A 482 15.05 -4.32 39.26
N GLN A 483 13.75 -4.06 39.33
CA GLN A 483 13.20 -2.74 39.64
C GLN A 483 11.89 -2.84 40.44
N THR A 484 11.43 -1.72 40.99
CA THR A 484 10.10 -1.65 41.63
C THR A 484 9.12 -1.07 40.63
N ASP A 485 8.16 -1.90 40.23
CA ASP A 485 7.11 -1.54 39.29
C ASP A 485 5.86 -1.12 40.08
N PRO A 486 5.38 0.13 39.94
CA PRO A 486 4.24 0.63 40.71
C PRO A 486 2.98 -0.23 40.52
N GLN A 487 2.78 -0.76 39.32
CA GLN A 487 1.71 -1.68 38.94
C GLN A 487 2.26 -2.66 37.91
N VAL A 488 1.63 -3.84 37.77
CA VAL A 488 1.86 -4.73 36.63
C VAL A 488 0.76 -4.44 35.63
N ALA A 489 0.99 -3.47 34.76
CA ALA A 489 0.04 -2.98 33.75
C ALA A 489 0.83 -2.49 32.53
N PHE A 490 1.52 -3.43 31.91
CA PHE A 490 2.46 -3.17 30.85
C PHE A 490 1.87 -3.50 29.48
N ASN A 491 2.10 -2.59 28.55
CA ASN A 491 2.03 -2.83 27.12
C ASN A 491 3.30 -2.20 26.54
N TRP A 492 4.32 -3.01 26.34
CA TRP A 492 5.64 -2.51 25.98
C TRP A 492 5.72 -2.05 24.51
N ASN A 493 4.78 -2.48 23.65
CA ASN A 493 4.68 -2.13 22.23
C ASN A 493 6.02 -2.29 21.49
N GLY A 494 6.72 -3.39 21.75
CA GLY A 494 8.03 -3.72 21.19
C GLY A 494 9.22 -3.00 21.85
N LYS A 495 9.00 -2.23 22.93
CA LYS A 495 10.10 -1.59 23.70
C LYS A 495 10.71 -2.56 24.70
N VAL A 496 11.96 -2.31 25.08
CA VAL A 496 12.64 -3.11 26.12
C VAL A 496 11.98 -2.88 27.48
N PRO A 497 11.71 -3.94 28.27
CA PRO A 497 10.97 -3.82 29.53
C PRO A 497 11.81 -3.23 30.68
N ALA A 498 13.13 -3.45 30.63
CA ALA A 498 14.10 -2.83 31.53
C ALA A 498 15.48 -2.78 30.85
N PRO A 499 16.40 -1.90 31.29
CA PRO A 499 17.75 -1.83 30.74
C PRO A 499 18.46 -3.18 30.74
N GLY A 500 18.92 -3.63 29.57
CA GLY A 500 19.63 -4.91 29.42
C GLY A 500 18.75 -6.13 29.19
N VAL A 501 17.42 -5.97 29.17
CA VAL A 501 16.45 -7.02 28.81
C VAL A 501 16.07 -6.88 27.32
N PRO A 502 16.01 -7.97 26.53
CA PRO A 502 15.60 -7.89 25.13
C PRO A 502 14.11 -7.50 25.00
N SER A 503 13.72 -6.89 23.88
CA SER A 503 12.33 -6.49 23.60
C SER A 503 11.40 -7.67 23.26
N THR A 504 11.98 -8.82 22.92
CA THR A 504 11.24 -10.08 22.69
C THR A 504 12.00 -11.23 23.33
N ASN A 505 11.33 -12.35 23.61
CA ASN A 505 11.95 -13.54 24.19
C ASN A 505 12.57 -13.25 25.57
N PHE A 506 11.75 -12.77 26.48
CA PHE A 506 12.11 -12.48 27.88
C PHE A 506 11.04 -13.02 28.84
N ALA A 507 11.37 -13.08 30.12
CA ALA A 507 10.42 -13.38 31.18
C ALA A 507 10.51 -12.34 32.29
N ALA A 508 9.41 -12.17 33.03
CA ALA A 508 9.33 -11.26 34.16
C ALA A 508 8.63 -11.95 35.33
N LYS A 509 9.13 -11.68 36.54
CA LYS A 509 8.55 -12.16 37.79
C LYS A 509 8.34 -10.99 38.73
N TRP A 510 7.09 -10.73 39.10
CA TRP A 510 6.76 -9.71 40.09
C TRP A 510 6.45 -10.33 41.44
N THR A 511 7.09 -9.85 42.50
CA THR A 511 6.85 -10.32 43.87
C THR A 511 6.61 -9.17 44.84
N GLY A 512 5.83 -9.42 45.87
CA GLY A 512 5.54 -8.47 46.93
C GLY A 512 4.34 -8.89 47.77
N SER A 513 3.66 -7.90 48.34
CA SER A 513 2.41 -8.12 49.08
C SER A 513 1.33 -7.13 48.69
N LEU A 514 0.08 -7.59 48.74
CA LEU A 514 -1.12 -6.80 48.54
C LEU A 514 -1.82 -6.61 49.89
N THR A 515 -2.11 -5.37 50.27
CA THR A 515 -2.91 -5.05 51.46
C THR A 515 -4.33 -4.68 51.05
N PRO A 516 -5.33 -5.57 51.25
CA PRO A 516 -6.70 -5.35 50.79
C PRO A 516 -7.36 -4.20 51.56
N PRO A 517 -8.04 -3.23 50.91
CA PRO A 517 -8.72 -2.15 51.61
C PRO A 517 -10.04 -2.56 52.29
N THR A 518 -10.69 -3.62 51.80
CA THR A 518 -12.01 -4.08 52.25
C THR A 518 -12.06 -5.60 52.41
N THR A 519 -12.85 -6.10 53.34
CA THR A 519 -13.04 -7.55 53.51
C THR A 519 -14.07 -8.08 52.52
N GLY A 520 -13.77 -9.22 51.88
CA GLY A 520 -14.71 -9.97 51.05
C GLY A 520 -14.05 -10.62 49.83
N THR A 521 -14.87 -11.02 48.85
CA THR A 521 -14.43 -11.65 47.61
C THR A 521 -13.86 -10.63 46.62
N TYR A 522 -12.57 -10.75 46.32
CA TYR A 522 -11.91 -10.05 45.21
C TYR A 522 -11.95 -10.92 43.97
N THR A 523 -12.17 -10.33 42.80
CA THR A 523 -11.93 -11.01 41.51
C THR A 523 -10.63 -10.46 40.95
N PHE A 524 -9.57 -11.26 40.91
CA PHE A 524 -8.33 -10.93 40.22
C PHE A 524 -8.45 -11.27 38.74
N GLY A 525 -7.81 -10.48 37.89
CA GLY A 525 -7.64 -10.71 36.47
C GLY A 525 -6.15 -10.69 36.14
N LEU A 526 -5.71 -11.63 35.33
CA LEU A 526 -4.39 -11.59 34.71
C LEU A 526 -4.60 -11.63 33.20
N THR A 527 -4.37 -10.48 32.59
CA THR A 527 -4.49 -10.28 31.17
C THR A 527 -3.11 -10.37 30.55
N SER A 528 -2.92 -11.16 29.53
CA SER A 528 -1.65 -11.31 28.85
C SER A 528 -1.85 -11.75 27.42
N ASP A 529 -0.85 -11.54 26.58
CA ASP A 529 -0.77 -12.07 25.21
C ASP A 529 0.19 -13.26 25.07
N ASP A 530 0.96 -13.57 26.10
CA ASP A 530 1.76 -14.78 26.19
C ASP A 530 1.54 -15.43 27.57
N GLY A 531 2.42 -16.35 27.97
CA GLY A 531 2.20 -17.14 29.16
C GLY A 531 2.27 -16.31 30.44
N SER A 532 1.32 -16.52 31.35
CA SER A 532 1.31 -15.82 32.64
C SER A 532 0.66 -16.64 33.77
N ARG A 533 1.05 -16.39 35.02
CA ARG A 533 0.49 -17.05 36.21
C ARG A 533 0.34 -16.07 37.35
N LEU A 534 -0.69 -16.25 38.18
CA LEU A 534 -0.90 -15.48 39.41
C LEU A 534 -0.92 -16.41 40.62
N PHE A 535 -0.18 -16.03 41.64
CA PHE A 535 -0.18 -16.65 42.96
C PHE A 535 -0.59 -15.62 44.02
N ILE A 536 -1.59 -15.97 44.83
CA ILE A 536 -2.05 -15.17 45.97
C ILE A 536 -1.91 -16.01 47.23
N GLY A 537 -1.17 -15.52 48.23
CA GLY A 537 -0.89 -16.26 49.46
C GLY A 537 -0.15 -17.59 49.21
N GLY A 538 0.70 -17.64 48.19
CA GLY A 538 1.44 -18.83 47.79
C GLY A 538 0.63 -19.89 47.03
N LYS A 539 -0.67 -19.67 46.80
CA LYS A 539 -1.52 -20.55 45.99
C LYS A 539 -1.66 -20.00 44.57
N GLN A 540 -1.40 -20.84 43.56
CA GLN A 540 -1.70 -20.50 42.17
C GLN A 540 -3.21 -20.36 41.99
N VAL A 541 -3.66 -19.19 41.61
CA VAL A 541 -5.08 -18.88 41.40
C VAL A 541 -5.43 -18.66 39.93
N ILE A 542 -4.45 -18.27 39.10
CA ILE A 542 -4.60 -18.19 37.64
C ILE A 542 -3.42 -18.93 37.00
N ASP A 543 -3.72 -19.76 36.01
CA ASP A 543 -2.75 -20.45 35.17
C ASP A 543 -3.06 -20.21 33.69
N ASN A 544 -2.29 -19.32 33.08
CA ASN A 544 -2.33 -19.05 31.66
C ASN A 544 -0.97 -19.32 31.03
N TRP A 545 -0.24 -20.35 31.47
CA TRP A 545 1.15 -20.60 31.04
C TRP A 545 1.25 -21.28 29.66
N ARG A 546 0.87 -20.56 28.60
CA ARG A 546 0.91 -20.99 27.19
C ARG A 546 1.03 -19.80 26.24
N ASP A 547 1.59 -20.02 25.06
CA ASP A 547 1.62 -19.03 23.96
C ASP A 547 0.20 -18.80 23.42
N GLN A 548 -0.12 -17.55 23.08
CA GLN A 548 -1.43 -17.20 22.53
C GLN A 548 -1.31 -16.05 21.50
N GLY A 549 -2.08 -16.11 20.41
CA GLY A 549 -1.94 -15.14 19.30
C GLY A 549 -2.56 -13.76 19.56
N GLY A 550 -3.20 -13.55 20.70
CA GLY A 550 -3.85 -12.31 21.09
C GLY A 550 -4.09 -12.27 22.59
N THR A 551 -4.36 -11.08 23.12
CA THR A 551 -4.54 -10.88 24.56
C THR A 551 -5.78 -11.63 25.08
N SER A 552 -5.60 -12.42 26.13
CA SER A 552 -6.68 -13.06 26.88
C SER A 552 -6.66 -12.61 28.34
N THR A 553 -7.81 -12.66 29.00
CA THR A 553 -7.92 -12.39 30.43
C THR A 553 -8.45 -13.61 31.15
N GLU A 554 -7.64 -14.16 32.05
CA GLU A 554 -8.09 -15.17 32.99
C GLU A 554 -8.44 -14.50 34.32
N THR A 555 -9.45 -15.02 35.03
CA THR A 555 -9.90 -14.44 36.30
C THR A 555 -9.97 -15.48 37.41
N ALA A 556 -9.74 -15.04 38.65
CA ALA A 556 -9.87 -15.88 39.83
C ALA A 556 -10.47 -15.11 41.01
N LYS A 557 -11.35 -15.77 41.77
CA LYS A 557 -11.96 -15.20 42.97
C LYS A 557 -11.20 -15.63 44.22
N VAL A 558 -10.86 -14.68 45.08
CA VAL A 558 -10.14 -14.91 46.34
C VAL A 558 -10.78 -14.11 47.46
N GLU A 559 -11.08 -14.77 48.57
CA GLU A 559 -11.52 -14.11 49.80
C GLU A 559 -10.34 -13.48 50.52
N LEU A 560 -10.42 -12.18 50.80
CA LEU A 560 -9.38 -11.44 51.50
C LEU A 560 -9.95 -10.63 52.66
N THR A 561 -9.13 -10.43 53.70
CA THR A 561 -9.49 -9.63 54.88
C THR A 561 -8.84 -8.26 54.80
N ALA A 562 -9.61 -7.20 55.02
CA ALA A 562 -9.12 -5.82 55.01
C ALA A 562 -7.91 -5.65 55.94
N GLY A 563 -6.88 -4.95 55.48
CA GLY A 563 -5.69 -4.61 56.25
C GLY A 563 -4.71 -5.75 56.52
N THR A 564 -5.02 -7.00 56.11
CA THR A 564 -4.11 -8.14 56.24
C THR A 564 -3.31 -8.32 54.94
N PRO A 565 -1.99 -8.05 54.91
CA PRO A 565 -1.19 -8.23 53.71
C PRO A 565 -1.15 -9.70 53.27
N VAL A 566 -1.30 -9.94 51.97
CA VAL A 566 -1.15 -11.26 51.35
C VAL A 566 -0.05 -11.24 50.31
N GLN A 567 0.74 -12.31 50.23
CA GLN A 567 1.81 -12.40 49.24
C GLN A 567 1.22 -12.43 47.82
N VAL A 568 1.81 -11.67 46.92
CA VAL A 568 1.51 -11.70 45.47
C VAL A 568 2.76 -12.12 44.73
N GLU A 569 2.59 -13.06 43.81
CA GLU A 569 3.60 -13.43 42.83
C GLU A 569 2.94 -13.56 41.45
N ILE A 570 3.57 -12.96 40.44
CA ILE A 570 3.12 -12.99 39.05
C ILE A 570 4.29 -13.42 38.19
N ASP A 571 4.10 -14.43 37.37
CA ASP A 571 5.07 -14.80 36.34
C ASP A 571 4.50 -14.43 34.97
N TYR A 572 5.37 -13.97 34.07
CA TYR A 572 5.07 -13.69 32.66
C TYR A 572 6.25 -14.13 31.80
N TYR A 573 5.98 -14.59 30.58
CA TYR A 573 6.98 -14.65 29.54
C TYR A 573 6.43 -14.08 28.23
N GLN A 574 7.33 -13.63 27.36
CA GLN A 574 7.06 -13.17 26.01
C GLN A 574 7.81 -14.07 25.03
N SER A 575 7.11 -14.67 24.06
CA SER A 575 7.66 -15.65 23.10
C SER A 575 7.76 -15.06 21.67
N GLY A 576 7.09 -13.94 21.40
CA GLY A 576 7.13 -13.19 20.14
C GLY A 576 5.77 -12.53 19.85
N GLY A 577 5.72 -11.51 18.99
CA GLY A 577 4.46 -10.79 18.71
C GLY A 577 4.21 -9.67 19.72
N GLY A 578 3.01 -9.64 20.32
CA GLY A 578 2.67 -8.63 21.33
C GLY A 578 3.49 -8.76 22.62
N ASP A 579 3.45 -7.74 23.47
CA ASP A 579 4.08 -7.71 24.78
C ASP A 579 3.19 -7.00 25.83
N LYS A 580 2.03 -7.58 26.14
CA LYS A 580 1.05 -7.07 27.11
C LYS A 580 0.92 -7.98 28.34
N VAL A 581 0.97 -7.40 29.53
CA VAL A 581 0.55 -8.04 30.79
C VAL A 581 -0.14 -7.04 31.74
N ASN A 582 -1.29 -7.40 32.27
CA ASN A 582 -2.02 -6.60 33.26
C ASN A 582 -2.53 -7.46 34.42
N PHE A 583 -2.12 -7.11 35.64
CA PHE A 583 -2.65 -7.64 36.88
C PHE A 583 -3.72 -6.70 37.43
N GLY A 584 -4.97 -7.08 37.19
CA GLY A 584 -6.14 -6.31 37.57
C GLY A 584 -6.96 -6.94 38.70
N TRP A 585 -7.87 -6.16 39.26
CA TRP A 585 -8.84 -6.66 40.23
C TRP A 585 -10.19 -5.94 40.20
N THR A 586 -11.21 -6.63 40.72
CA THR A 586 -12.47 -6.05 41.18
C THR A 586 -12.61 -6.30 42.67
N ARG A 587 -12.90 -5.25 43.44
CA ARG A 587 -13.02 -5.30 44.91
C ARG A 587 -14.43 -5.73 45.37
N PRO A 588 -14.58 -6.26 46.59
CA PRO A 588 -15.89 -6.54 47.18
C PRO A 588 -16.77 -5.28 47.19
N GLY A 589 -17.96 -5.36 46.60
CA GLY A 589 -18.91 -4.23 46.55
C GLY A 589 -18.55 -3.10 45.56
N ALA A 590 -17.34 -3.11 44.98
CA ALA A 590 -17.06 -2.34 43.77
C ALA A 590 -17.76 -3.07 42.63
N GLY A 591 -18.95 -2.60 42.25
CA GLY A 591 -19.71 -3.22 41.16
C GLY A 591 -18.83 -3.40 39.92
N THR A 592 -18.96 -4.55 39.27
CA THR A 592 -18.46 -4.88 37.92
C THR A 592 -19.17 -4.06 36.84
N ASP A 593 -19.54 -2.82 37.13
CA ASP A 593 -20.44 -1.98 36.36
C ASP A 593 -19.77 -0.63 36.01
N PRO A 594 -18.77 -0.62 35.09
CA PRO A 594 -18.16 0.60 34.58
C PRO A 594 -19.20 1.57 34.00
N ILE A 595 -20.23 1.06 33.30
CA ILE A 595 -21.30 1.87 32.73
C ILE A 595 -22.06 2.59 33.84
N GLY A 596 -22.44 1.91 34.92
CA GLY A 596 -23.09 2.53 36.07
C GLY A 596 -22.24 3.60 36.77
N GLN A 597 -20.93 3.45 36.80
CA GLN A 597 -20.02 4.49 37.31
C GLN A 597 -20.04 5.73 36.40
N ALA A 598 -19.96 5.54 35.09
CA ALA A 598 -20.07 6.62 34.11
C ALA A 598 -21.44 7.31 34.18
N VAL A 599 -22.52 6.55 34.33
CA VAL A 599 -23.89 7.07 34.50
C VAL A 599 -24.01 7.95 35.75
N ARG A 600 -23.47 7.52 36.89
CA ARG A 600 -23.47 8.33 38.13
C ARG A 600 -22.67 9.61 37.94
N LEU A 601 -21.46 9.52 37.38
CA LEU A 601 -20.64 10.70 37.13
C LEU A 601 -21.31 11.68 36.15
N ALA A 602 -21.97 11.17 35.11
CA ALA A 602 -22.72 11.97 34.16
C ALA A 602 -23.91 12.68 34.82
N ALA A 603 -24.66 11.99 35.68
CA ALA A 603 -25.80 12.56 36.41
C ALA A 603 -25.39 13.70 37.36
N ASP A 604 -24.19 13.61 37.95
CA ASP A 604 -23.63 14.60 38.88
C ASP A 604 -22.91 15.78 38.16
N SER A 605 -22.87 15.76 36.82
CA SER A 605 -22.16 16.77 36.02
C SER A 605 -23.10 17.61 35.16
N ASP A 606 -22.74 18.86 34.86
CA ASP A 606 -23.53 19.73 33.98
C ASP A 606 -23.52 19.23 32.52
N VAL A 607 -22.39 18.64 32.11
CA VAL A 607 -22.13 18.11 30.77
C VAL A 607 -21.38 16.78 30.87
N ALA A 608 -21.72 15.83 30.00
CA ALA A 608 -20.97 14.60 29.80
C ALA A 608 -20.30 14.61 28.42
N VAL A 609 -19.00 14.35 28.37
CA VAL A 609 -18.20 14.18 27.15
C VAL A 609 -17.77 12.71 27.08
N VAL A 610 -18.40 11.94 26.20
CA VAL A 610 -18.15 10.50 26.02
C VAL A 610 -17.24 10.30 24.83
N TYR A 611 -16.10 9.65 25.03
CA TYR A 611 -15.21 9.20 23.97
C TYR A 611 -15.60 7.79 23.54
N ALA A 612 -15.64 7.58 22.23
CA ALA A 612 -15.79 6.26 21.65
C ALA A 612 -14.82 6.08 20.49
N ASN A 613 -14.29 4.87 20.34
CA ASN A 613 -13.17 4.58 19.46
C ASN A 613 -13.39 3.26 18.71
N ASP A 614 -12.76 3.14 17.56
CA ASP A 614 -12.63 1.88 16.82
C ASP A 614 -11.20 1.79 16.27
N PHE A 615 -10.60 0.60 16.34
CA PHE A 615 -9.20 0.39 15.93
C PHE A 615 -9.13 -0.21 14.53
N GLU A 616 -8.41 0.47 13.65
CA GLU A 616 -8.15 0.05 12.27
C GLU A 616 -6.65 -0.20 12.07
N SER A 617 -6.29 -1.22 11.30
CA SER A 617 -4.89 -1.56 11.03
C SER A 617 -4.72 -2.22 9.67
N GLU A 618 -3.55 -1.98 9.06
CA GLU A 618 -3.04 -2.79 7.95
C GLU A 618 -3.11 -4.29 8.29
N GLY A 619 -3.45 -5.11 7.29
CA GLY A 619 -3.50 -6.56 7.38
C GLY A 619 -4.84 -7.12 7.88
N SER A 620 -5.77 -6.29 8.36
CA SER A 620 -7.11 -6.75 8.76
C SER A 620 -8.18 -5.71 8.45
N ASP A 621 -9.24 -6.13 7.77
CA ASP A 621 -10.44 -5.32 7.61
C ASP A 621 -11.36 -5.42 8.83
N LEU A 622 -12.23 -4.42 9.00
CA LEU A 622 -13.28 -4.45 10.01
C LEU A 622 -14.40 -5.44 9.62
N SER A 623 -14.91 -6.15 10.62
CA SER A 623 -16.06 -7.06 10.44
C SER A 623 -17.41 -6.31 10.31
N GLY A 624 -17.46 -5.07 10.79
CA GLY A 624 -18.64 -4.21 10.81
C GLY A 624 -18.25 -2.73 10.86
N ILE A 625 -19.26 -1.86 11.03
CA ILE A 625 -19.08 -0.40 11.19
C ILE A 625 -19.83 0.11 12.42
N ASP A 626 -20.24 -0.79 13.31
CA ASP A 626 -20.80 -0.42 14.60
C ASP A 626 -19.65 -0.27 15.60
N LEU A 627 -19.73 0.71 16.50
CA LEU A 627 -18.74 0.86 17.56
C LEU A 627 -18.55 -0.46 18.34
N PRO A 628 -17.31 -0.92 18.56
CA PRO A 628 -17.04 -2.22 19.16
C PRO A 628 -17.38 -2.25 20.65
N GLY A 629 -17.58 -3.46 21.17
CA GLY A 629 -17.82 -3.70 22.60
C GLY A 629 -19.15 -3.13 23.10
N ASP A 630 -19.13 -2.57 24.31
CA ASP A 630 -20.30 -2.00 24.99
C ASP A 630 -20.44 -0.47 24.80
N GLN A 631 -19.65 0.13 23.91
CA GLN A 631 -19.60 1.59 23.71
C GLN A 631 -20.95 2.19 23.30
N ASN A 632 -21.71 1.52 22.43
CA ASN A 632 -23.06 1.96 22.09
C ASN A 632 -23.99 1.96 23.33
N ALA A 633 -23.89 0.94 24.18
CA ALA A 633 -24.69 0.85 25.41
C ALA A 633 -24.26 1.91 26.44
N LEU A 634 -22.95 2.17 26.56
CA LEU A 634 -22.41 3.24 27.40
C LEU A 634 -22.96 4.60 26.99
N ILE A 635 -22.90 4.95 25.70
CA ILE A 635 -23.39 6.24 25.20
C ILE A 635 -24.88 6.38 25.47
N GLU A 636 -25.68 5.34 25.23
CA GLU A 636 -27.11 5.37 25.52
C GLU A 636 -27.42 5.57 27.00
N ALA A 637 -26.71 4.86 27.88
CA ALA A 637 -26.90 4.95 29.32
C ALA A 637 -26.51 6.34 29.86
N VAL A 638 -25.38 6.89 29.40
CA VAL A 638 -24.92 8.23 29.78
C VAL A 638 -25.87 9.30 29.26
N ALA A 639 -26.30 9.21 28.00
CA ALA A 639 -27.25 10.17 27.42
C ALA A 639 -28.61 10.18 28.13
N ALA A 640 -29.04 9.02 28.66
CA ALA A 640 -30.25 8.93 29.47
C ALA A 640 -30.11 9.61 30.84
N ALA A 641 -28.90 9.61 31.42
CA ALA A 641 -28.62 10.24 32.71
C ALA A 641 -28.29 11.73 32.60
N ASN A 642 -27.69 12.16 31.49
CA ASN A 642 -27.34 13.54 31.23
C ASN A 642 -27.75 13.97 29.81
N ALA A 643 -28.78 14.81 29.71
CA ALA A 643 -29.29 15.32 28.44
C ALA A 643 -28.30 16.25 27.71
N ASN A 644 -27.24 16.74 28.36
CA ASN A 644 -26.15 17.50 27.77
C ASN A 644 -24.95 16.60 27.44
N THR A 645 -25.21 15.46 26.80
CA THR A 645 -24.14 14.56 26.36
C THR A 645 -23.59 14.99 24.99
N VAL A 646 -22.26 15.04 24.92
CA VAL A 646 -21.45 15.24 23.71
C VAL A 646 -20.62 13.98 23.49
N VAL A 647 -20.61 13.45 22.27
CA VAL A 647 -19.75 12.31 21.90
C VAL A 647 -18.57 12.80 21.06
N VAL A 648 -17.38 12.29 21.35
CA VAL A 648 -16.18 12.46 20.53
C VAL A 648 -15.79 11.08 19.99
N LEU A 649 -15.70 10.96 18.67
CA LEU A 649 -15.35 9.72 17.98
C LEU A 649 -13.87 9.78 17.59
N ASN A 650 -13.08 8.81 18.04
CA ASN A 650 -11.75 8.58 17.49
C ASN A 650 -11.77 7.30 16.63
N THR A 651 -12.18 7.45 15.37
CA THR A 651 -12.41 6.35 14.44
C THR A 651 -11.69 6.62 13.11
N GLY A 652 -11.09 5.61 12.49
CA GLY A 652 -10.32 5.79 11.25
C GLY A 652 -11.20 6.07 10.01
N SER A 653 -12.45 5.61 10.07
CA SER A 653 -13.44 5.62 9.01
C SER A 653 -14.85 5.85 9.57
N ALA A 654 -15.87 5.61 8.75
CA ALA A 654 -17.25 5.85 9.12
C ALA A 654 -17.84 4.76 10.04
N VAL A 655 -18.46 5.19 11.15
CA VAL A 655 -19.21 4.33 12.08
C VAL A 655 -20.71 4.66 12.11
N THR A 656 -21.55 3.70 12.50
CA THR A 656 -22.97 3.93 12.79
C THR A 656 -23.15 4.62 14.14
N MET A 657 -24.29 5.30 14.31
CA MET A 657 -24.62 6.04 15.53
C MET A 657 -26.09 5.80 15.93
N PRO A 658 -26.45 4.60 16.43
CA PRO A 658 -27.84 4.28 16.79
C PRO A 658 -28.40 5.20 17.90
N TRP A 659 -27.52 5.77 18.72
CA TRP A 659 -27.82 6.71 19.81
C TRP A 659 -27.86 8.18 19.39
N LEU A 660 -27.69 8.51 18.09
CA LEU A 660 -27.50 9.89 17.62
C LEU A 660 -28.61 10.87 18.05
N ASN A 661 -29.86 10.40 18.16
CA ASN A 661 -31.00 11.21 18.57
C ASN A 661 -31.07 11.45 20.10
N LYS A 662 -30.23 10.77 20.90
CA LYS A 662 -30.20 10.88 22.37
C LYS A 662 -29.15 11.87 22.87
N VAL A 663 -28.16 12.23 22.05
CA VAL A 663 -27.06 13.14 22.42
C VAL A 663 -27.23 14.52 21.77
N LYS A 664 -26.63 15.56 22.34
CA LYS A 664 -26.71 16.93 21.78
C LYS A 664 -25.54 17.29 20.88
N GLY A 665 -24.35 16.72 21.09
CA GLY A 665 -23.15 17.03 20.32
C GLY A 665 -22.45 15.78 19.81
N VAL A 666 -21.86 15.86 18.61
CA VAL A 666 -20.96 14.83 18.07
C VAL A 666 -19.79 15.50 17.34
N LEU A 667 -18.57 15.17 17.74
CA LEU A 667 -17.32 15.49 17.03
C LEU A 667 -16.72 14.19 16.47
N GLU A 668 -16.36 14.21 15.19
CA GLU A 668 -15.51 13.18 14.57
C GLU A 668 -14.07 13.70 14.57
N ALA A 669 -13.23 13.11 15.43
CA ALA A 669 -11.85 13.50 15.66
C ALA A 669 -10.84 12.64 14.89
N TRP A 670 -11.29 11.57 14.23
CA TRP A 670 -10.44 10.60 13.54
C TRP A 670 -9.42 9.96 14.48
N TYR A 671 -8.19 9.71 14.01
CA TYR A 671 -7.05 9.54 14.91
C TYR A 671 -6.27 10.87 14.98
N PRO A 672 -6.41 11.66 16.05
CA PRO A 672 -5.91 13.04 16.09
C PRO A 672 -4.41 13.18 16.40
N GLY A 673 -3.65 12.08 16.51
CA GLY A 673 -2.22 12.10 16.83
C GLY A 673 -1.91 12.45 18.28
N GLN A 674 -0.64 12.75 18.56
CA GLN A 674 -0.13 12.90 19.93
C GLN A 674 -0.75 14.07 20.72
N GLU A 675 -1.28 15.08 20.03
CA GLU A 675 -1.90 16.26 20.64
C GLU A 675 -3.43 16.16 20.77
N SER A 676 -3.97 14.94 20.67
CA SER A 676 -5.40 14.60 20.78
C SER A 676 -6.14 15.45 21.82
N GLY A 677 -5.76 15.36 23.09
CA GLY A 677 -6.50 16.01 24.15
C GLY A 677 -6.49 17.54 24.08
N ASN A 678 -5.37 18.13 23.66
CA ASN A 678 -5.27 19.59 23.54
C ASN A 678 -6.07 20.12 22.35
N ALA A 679 -6.05 19.43 21.21
CA ALA A 679 -6.82 19.80 20.02
C ALA A 679 -8.33 19.70 20.28
N ILE A 680 -8.79 18.58 20.84
CA ILE A 680 -10.22 18.39 21.11
C ILE A 680 -10.72 19.30 22.22
N ALA A 681 -9.92 19.58 23.26
CA ALA A 681 -10.28 20.59 24.25
C ALA A 681 -10.46 21.98 23.61
N ALA A 682 -9.55 22.41 22.72
CA ALA A 682 -9.66 23.71 22.06
C ALA A 682 -10.96 23.85 21.25
N LEU A 683 -11.41 22.77 20.62
CA LEU A 683 -12.69 22.71 19.91
C LEU A 683 -13.88 22.70 20.87
N LEU A 684 -13.89 21.81 21.86
CA LEU A 684 -14.97 21.71 22.85
C LEU A 684 -15.26 23.04 23.53
N PHE A 685 -14.23 23.81 23.92
CA PHE A 685 -14.38 25.12 24.57
C PHE A 685 -14.49 26.29 23.58
N GLY A 686 -14.42 26.06 22.27
CA GLY A 686 -14.57 27.08 21.25
C GLY A 686 -13.43 28.10 21.18
N ASP A 687 -12.24 27.73 21.65
CA ASP A 687 -10.99 28.45 21.36
C ASP A 687 -10.71 28.38 19.86
N VAL A 688 -11.03 27.23 19.27
CA VAL A 688 -11.05 27.00 17.83
C VAL A 688 -12.50 26.74 17.40
N ASN A 689 -12.88 27.33 16.27
CA ASN A 689 -14.16 27.07 15.65
C ASN A 689 -14.01 25.86 14.69
N PRO A 690 -14.77 24.77 14.87
CA PRO A 690 -14.74 23.62 13.98
C PRO A 690 -14.90 24.03 12.52
N SER A 691 -14.05 23.46 11.67
CA SER A 691 -14.02 23.76 10.23
C SER A 691 -13.76 22.56 9.34
N GLY A 692 -13.55 21.37 9.92
CA GLY A 692 -13.43 20.13 9.17
C GLY A 692 -14.72 19.78 8.44
N LYS A 693 -14.60 19.04 7.34
CA LYS A 693 -15.68 18.51 6.50
C LYS A 693 -15.40 17.04 6.24
N LEU A 694 -16.43 16.20 6.23
CA LEU A 694 -16.28 14.76 6.01
C LEU A 694 -15.66 14.45 4.63
N PRO A 695 -14.51 13.77 4.56
CA PRO A 695 -13.92 13.31 3.30
C PRO A 695 -14.51 11.96 2.84
N VAL A 696 -15.37 11.34 3.66
CA VAL A 696 -16.07 10.07 3.37
C VAL A 696 -17.54 10.18 3.78
N THR A 697 -18.42 9.45 3.11
CA THR A 697 -19.85 9.42 3.43
C THR A 697 -20.12 8.45 4.58
N PHE A 698 -20.83 8.89 5.62
CA PHE A 698 -21.20 8.02 6.74
C PHE A 698 -22.51 7.29 6.45
N PRO A 699 -22.51 5.95 6.30
CA PRO A 699 -23.72 5.16 6.08
C PRO A 699 -24.59 5.10 7.35
N LYS A 700 -25.89 4.80 7.18
CA LYS A 700 -26.76 4.39 8.30
C LYS A 700 -26.58 2.92 8.70
N SER A 701 -26.10 2.10 7.77
CA SER A 701 -25.79 0.67 7.96
C SER A 701 -24.99 0.13 6.78
N LEU A 702 -24.40 -1.06 6.93
CA LEU A 702 -23.69 -1.74 5.84
C LEU A 702 -24.56 -2.01 4.60
N ALA A 703 -25.89 -2.07 4.75
CA ALA A 703 -26.78 -2.24 3.60
C ALA A 703 -26.80 -1.02 2.66
N GLN A 704 -26.26 0.12 3.09
CA GLN A 704 -26.19 1.35 2.27
C GLN A 704 -24.85 1.56 1.57
N VAL A 705 -23.80 0.83 1.93
CA VAL A 705 -22.47 0.99 1.32
C VAL A 705 -22.46 0.45 -0.13
N PRO A 706 -21.56 0.94 -1.01
CA PRO A 706 -21.49 0.42 -2.38
C PRO A 706 -21.13 -1.06 -2.44
N ALA A 707 -20.24 -1.55 -1.57
CA ALA A 707 -19.79 -2.94 -1.52
C ALA A 707 -20.60 -3.79 -0.51
N SER A 708 -21.92 -3.77 -0.66
CA SER A 708 -22.86 -4.38 0.30
C SER A 708 -23.08 -5.89 0.13
N THR A 709 -22.64 -6.51 -0.97
CA THR A 709 -22.81 -7.96 -1.21
C THR A 709 -21.52 -8.75 -1.00
N THR A 710 -21.64 -10.07 -0.82
CA THR A 710 -20.50 -10.99 -0.66
C THR A 710 -19.55 -11.00 -1.85
N GLU A 711 -20.07 -10.80 -3.07
CA GLU A 711 -19.26 -10.70 -4.29
C GLU A 711 -18.44 -9.41 -4.32
N GLN A 712 -18.95 -8.33 -3.73
CA GLN A 712 -18.27 -7.04 -3.68
C GLN A 712 -17.33 -6.91 -2.46
N TRP A 713 -17.61 -7.64 -1.37
CA TRP A 713 -16.83 -7.62 -0.14
C TRP A 713 -16.97 -8.91 0.68
N PRO A 714 -15.88 -9.63 1.00
CA PRO A 714 -14.51 -9.47 0.49
C PRO A 714 -14.29 -10.24 -0.83
N GLY A 715 -15.36 -10.68 -1.50
CA GLY A 715 -15.31 -11.48 -2.72
C GLY A 715 -15.65 -12.96 -2.51
N VAL A 716 -15.98 -13.63 -3.62
CA VAL A 716 -16.35 -15.06 -3.66
C VAL A 716 -15.37 -15.78 -4.59
N ASN A 717 -14.85 -16.94 -4.17
CA ASN A 717 -13.91 -17.75 -4.95
C ASN A 717 -12.66 -16.97 -5.44
N GLY A 718 -12.17 -16.06 -4.60
CA GLY A 718 -11.00 -15.25 -4.90
C GLY A 718 -11.25 -14.06 -5.82
N GLN A 719 -12.51 -13.74 -6.12
CA GLN A 719 -12.90 -12.67 -7.03
C GLN A 719 -13.69 -11.59 -6.29
N VAL A 720 -13.22 -10.34 -6.34
CA VAL A 720 -13.85 -9.17 -5.72
C VAL A 720 -14.45 -8.28 -6.81
N GLN A 721 -15.77 -8.16 -6.85
CA GLN A 721 -16.47 -7.43 -7.91
C GLN A 721 -16.60 -5.95 -7.57
N TYR A 722 -16.01 -5.07 -8.39
CA TYR A 722 -16.22 -3.62 -8.27
C TYR A 722 -17.39 -3.19 -9.17
N SER A 723 -18.54 -3.84 -8.97
CA SER A 723 -19.72 -3.74 -9.84
C SER A 723 -20.52 -2.45 -9.64
N GLU A 724 -20.21 -1.65 -8.62
CA GLU A 724 -20.73 -0.29 -8.45
C GLU A 724 -20.19 0.69 -9.51
N GLY A 725 -19.07 0.33 -10.16
CA GLY A 725 -18.38 1.13 -11.17
C GLY A 725 -18.05 2.52 -10.66
N LEU A 726 -18.38 3.55 -11.45
CA LEU A 726 -18.17 4.96 -11.08
C LEU A 726 -18.91 5.42 -9.81
N ASN A 727 -19.85 4.65 -9.29
CA ASN A 727 -20.70 5.06 -8.18
C ASN A 727 -20.07 4.69 -6.83
N VAL A 728 -18.85 5.17 -6.55
CA VAL A 728 -18.16 5.03 -5.25
C VAL A 728 -18.46 6.24 -4.35
N GLY A 729 -18.58 6.01 -3.04
CA GLY A 729 -18.85 7.07 -2.06
C GLY A 729 -20.20 7.76 -2.30
N TYR A 730 -20.27 9.09 -2.12
CA TYR A 730 -21.49 9.89 -2.31
C TYR A 730 -22.17 9.72 -3.67
N ARG A 731 -21.43 9.29 -4.70
CA ARG A 731 -21.94 8.96 -6.03
C ARG A 731 -22.90 7.77 -5.98
N TRP A 732 -22.60 6.75 -5.15
CA TRP A 732 -23.50 5.63 -4.85
C TRP A 732 -24.83 6.11 -4.28
N TYR A 733 -24.76 6.96 -3.27
CA TYR A 733 -25.94 7.47 -2.57
C TYR A 733 -26.80 8.33 -3.49
N ASP A 734 -26.18 9.12 -4.39
CA ASP A 734 -26.91 9.85 -5.44
C ASP A 734 -27.59 8.87 -6.41
N LYS A 735 -26.88 7.84 -6.88
CA LYS A 735 -27.39 6.85 -7.83
C LYS A 735 -28.54 6.02 -7.27
N LYS A 736 -28.48 5.66 -5.98
CA LYS A 736 -29.48 4.86 -5.28
C LYS A 736 -30.55 5.69 -4.57
N ALA A 737 -30.46 7.02 -4.62
CA ALA A 737 -31.32 7.94 -3.88
C ALA A 737 -31.39 7.62 -2.37
N LEU A 738 -30.24 7.26 -1.79
CA LEU A 738 -30.10 6.94 -0.37
C LEU A 738 -29.74 8.19 0.44
N ALA A 739 -30.39 8.36 1.59
CA ALA A 739 -30.00 9.33 2.59
C ALA A 739 -28.93 8.72 3.51
N PRO A 740 -27.67 9.20 3.48
CA PRO A 740 -26.63 8.76 4.43
C PRO A 740 -26.95 9.27 5.84
N LEU A 741 -26.19 8.79 6.83
CA LEU A 741 -26.19 9.36 8.18
C LEU A 741 -25.62 10.79 8.14
N TYR A 742 -24.43 10.93 7.55
CA TYR A 742 -23.85 12.23 7.18
C TYR A 742 -23.25 12.16 5.78
N PRO A 743 -23.48 13.16 4.92
CA PRO A 743 -23.01 13.13 3.55
C PRO A 743 -21.55 13.59 3.41
N PHE A 744 -20.88 13.16 2.34
CA PHE A 744 -19.60 13.73 1.93
C PHE A 744 -19.60 15.26 1.90
N GLY A 745 -18.51 15.85 2.39
CA GLY A 745 -18.28 17.28 2.50
C GLY A 745 -19.03 17.96 3.64
N TYR A 746 -19.74 17.23 4.51
CA TYR A 746 -20.52 17.83 5.61
C TYR A 746 -19.67 18.16 6.83
N GLY A 747 -19.98 19.25 7.51
CA GLY A 747 -19.40 19.62 8.80
C GLY A 747 -19.94 20.97 9.28
N LEU A 748 -20.35 21.03 10.54
CA LEU A 748 -20.91 22.22 11.19
C LEU A 748 -19.80 23.17 11.68
N SER A 749 -20.22 24.37 12.09
CA SER A 749 -19.38 25.40 12.68
C SER A 749 -20.12 26.06 13.85
N TYR A 750 -19.39 26.71 14.76
CA TYR A 750 -19.97 27.61 15.77
C TYR A 750 -20.41 28.96 15.19
N THR A 751 -20.33 29.12 13.87
CA THR A 751 -20.88 30.25 13.14
C THR A 751 -21.66 29.76 11.92
N SER A 752 -22.32 30.68 11.22
CA SER A 752 -23.13 30.35 10.04
C SER A 752 -22.61 31.06 8.81
N TYR A 753 -22.81 30.44 7.64
CA TYR A 753 -22.38 30.98 6.36
C TYR A 753 -23.53 31.04 5.36
N ARG A 754 -23.41 31.96 4.41
CA ARG A 754 -24.30 32.07 3.25
C ARG A 754 -23.49 32.12 1.97
N PHE A 755 -23.87 31.28 1.02
CA PHE A 755 -23.38 31.29 -0.35
C PHE A 755 -24.29 32.15 -1.24
N SER A 756 -23.71 33.00 -2.08
CA SER A 756 -24.48 33.86 -2.97
C SER A 756 -23.71 34.24 -4.24
N LYS A 757 -24.40 34.87 -5.20
CA LYS A 757 -23.80 35.49 -6.39
C LYS A 757 -22.88 34.53 -7.18
N LEU A 758 -23.42 33.37 -7.55
CA LEU A 758 -22.75 32.50 -8.51
C LEU A 758 -22.51 33.24 -9.83
N ARG A 759 -21.26 33.18 -10.31
CA ARG A 759 -20.86 33.70 -11.61
C ARG A 759 -20.13 32.59 -12.36
N VAL A 760 -20.66 32.22 -13.53
CA VAL A 760 -19.97 31.35 -14.50
C VAL A 760 -19.53 32.27 -15.63
N GLU A 761 -18.23 32.59 -15.65
CA GLU A 761 -17.66 33.49 -16.65
C GLU A 761 -17.45 32.74 -17.96
N GLY A 762 -18.29 33.07 -18.95
CA GLY A 762 -18.41 32.34 -20.19
C GLY A 762 -19.60 31.37 -20.17
N SER A 763 -20.25 31.21 -21.32
CA SER A 763 -21.39 30.28 -21.48
C SER A 763 -20.98 28.97 -22.14
N ARG A 764 -19.70 28.83 -22.52
CA ARG A 764 -19.19 27.75 -23.36
C ARG A 764 -17.81 27.30 -22.91
N LEU A 765 -17.61 25.99 -22.86
CA LEU A 765 -16.29 25.37 -22.72
C LEU A 765 -15.92 24.71 -24.05
N ASN A 766 -14.73 25.04 -24.55
CA ASN A 766 -14.11 24.39 -25.70
C ASN A 766 -12.99 23.46 -25.23
N GLU A 767 -12.47 22.64 -26.13
CA GLU A 767 -11.43 21.64 -25.88
C GLU A 767 -10.14 22.17 -25.24
N ASP A 768 -9.69 23.35 -25.67
CA ASP A 768 -8.50 24.04 -25.16
C ASP A 768 -8.85 25.15 -24.17
N GLY A 769 -10.13 25.27 -23.81
CA GLY A 769 -10.63 26.32 -22.96
C GLY A 769 -10.55 25.97 -21.48
N SER A 770 -10.55 27.02 -20.67
CA SER A 770 -10.98 26.97 -19.29
C SER A 770 -12.09 28.00 -19.07
N LEU A 771 -12.87 27.79 -18.03
CA LEU A 771 -13.91 28.72 -17.59
C LEU A 771 -13.75 28.99 -16.11
N ARG A 772 -14.04 30.23 -15.72
CA ARG A 772 -13.94 30.66 -14.33
C ARG A 772 -15.31 30.61 -13.68
N VAL A 773 -15.41 29.91 -12.54
CA VAL A 773 -16.60 29.92 -11.70
C VAL A 773 -16.26 30.62 -10.39
N SER A 774 -17.08 31.58 -9.97
CA SER A 774 -16.91 32.23 -8.67
C SER A 774 -18.21 32.35 -7.88
N ALA A 775 -18.10 32.41 -6.56
CA ALA A 775 -19.22 32.60 -5.65
C ALA A 775 -18.78 33.42 -4.43
N ASP A 776 -19.70 34.14 -3.82
CA ASP A 776 -19.45 34.89 -2.59
C ASP A 776 -19.85 34.05 -1.37
N VAL A 777 -18.92 33.91 -0.42
CA VAL A 777 -19.15 33.27 0.89
C VAL A 777 -19.16 34.35 1.96
N THR A 778 -20.24 34.45 2.71
CA THR A 778 -20.41 35.41 3.81
C THR A 778 -20.49 34.68 5.14
N ASN A 779 -19.72 35.08 6.14
CA ASN A 779 -19.98 34.69 7.53
C ASN A 779 -21.13 35.53 8.09
N THR A 780 -22.24 34.89 8.41
CA THR A 780 -23.48 35.51 8.90
C THR A 780 -23.67 35.41 10.41
N GLY A 781 -22.78 34.71 11.10
CA GLY A 781 -22.86 34.52 12.54
C GLY A 781 -22.06 35.57 13.33
N ARG A 782 -21.77 35.24 14.58
CA ARG A 782 -21.11 36.13 15.57
C ARG A 782 -19.68 35.74 15.92
N ARG A 783 -19.17 34.64 15.37
CA ARG A 783 -17.82 34.12 15.63
C ARG A 783 -17.03 34.11 14.33
N ALA A 784 -15.73 34.36 14.41
CA ALA A 784 -14.86 34.09 13.27
C ALA A 784 -14.79 32.58 13.04
N GLY A 785 -14.54 32.17 11.80
CA GLY A 785 -14.43 30.77 11.43
C GLY A 785 -14.01 30.61 9.99
N SER A 786 -13.79 29.35 9.60
CA SER A 786 -13.51 28.99 8.21
C SER A 786 -14.67 28.18 7.63
N GLU A 787 -14.91 28.34 6.33
CA GLU A 787 -15.87 27.55 5.54
C GLU A 787 -15.19 27.03 4.28
N VAL A 788 -15.65 25.87 3.79
CA VAL A 788 -15.18 25.22 2.57
C VAL A 788 -16.25 25.34 1.50
N ALA A 789 -16.00 26.16 0.48
CA ALA A 789 -16.83 26.21 -0.70
C ALA A 789 -16.49 25.03 -1.61
N GLN A 790 -17.46 24.16 -1.89
CA GLN A 790 -17.30 22.96 -2.73
C GLN A 790 -18.05 23.15 -4.05
N LEU A 791 -17.37 22.91 -5.17
CA LEU A 791 -17.92 22.98 -6.52
C LEU A 791 -18.13 21.57 -7.07
N TYR A 792 -19.38 21.29 -7.45
CA TYR A 792 -19.78 20.04 -8.10
C TYR A 792 -20.20 20.27 -9.54
N LEU A 793 -19.71 19.41 -10.43
CA LEU A 793 -20.09 19.36 -11.84
C LEU A 793 -21.06 18.20 -12.09
N GLY A 794 -22.14 18.46 -12.83
CA GLY A 794 -23.05 17.44 -13.34
C GLY A 794 -22.97 17.39 -14.86
N ALA A 795 -22.45 16.31 -15.42
CA ALA A 795 -22.32 16.14 -16.86
C ALA A 795 -23.66 15.74 -17.53
N PRO A 796 -23.78 15.91 -18.86
CA PRO A 796 -24.95 15.44 -19.61
C PRO A 796 -25.16 13.93 -19.46
N ALA A 797 -26.40 13.47 -19.33
CA ALA A 797 -26.71 12.05 -19.13
C ALA A 797 -26.12 11.11 -20.21
N SER A 798 -25.87 11.61 -21.41
CA SER A 798 -25.25 10.86 -22.51
C SER A 798 -23.81 10.43 -22.24
N THR A 799 -23.12 11.03 -21.27
CA THR A 799 -21.75 10.61 -20.89
C THR A 799 -21.77 9.40 -19.96
N GLY A 800 -22.88 9.12 -19.27
CA GLY A 800 -22.97 8.07 -18.26
C GLY A 800 -22.30 8.42 -16.91
N GLU A 801 -21.87 9.67 -16.74
CA GLU A 801 -21.22 10.15 -15.52
C GLU A 801 -22.15 10.16 -14.29
N PRO A 802 -21.60 10.06 -13.07
CA PRO A 802 -22.32 10.35 -11.85
C PRO A 802 -22.98 11.74 -11.88
N ALA A 803 -24.14 11.86 -11.22
CA ALA A 803 -24.96 13.07 -11.27
C ALA A 803 -24.25 14.34 -10.78
N ARG A 804 -23.25 14.18 -9.90
CA ARG A 804 -22.42 15.23 -9.33
C ARG A 804 -21.03 14.66 -9.09
N GLN A 805 -20.02 15.47 -9.39
CA GLN A 805 -18.62 15.17 -9.12
C GLN A 805 -17.95 16.40 -8.55
N LEU A 806 -17.22 16.25 -7.44
CA LEU A 806 -16.38 17.32 -6.92
C LEU A 806 -15.30 17.64 -7.98
N LYS A 807 -15.20 18.92 -8.36
CA LYS A 807 -14.17 19.42 -9.30
C LYS A 807 -13.49 20.69 -8.78
N GLY A 808 -13.72 21.04 -7.51
CA GLY A 808 -13.08 22.18 -6.89
C GLY A 808 -13.52 22.37 -5.44
N PHE A 809 -12.59 22.79 -4.58
CA PHE A 809 -12.90 23.26 -3.22
C PHE A 809 -12.00 24.43 -2.83
N ARG A 810 -12.49 25.33 -1.96
CA ARG A 810 -11.73 26.46 -1.41
C ARG A 810 -12.11 26.70 0.04
N LYS A 811 -11.17 26.57 0.96
CA LYS A 811 -11.32 27.00 2.36
C LYS A 811 -11.11 28.50 2.49
N VAL A 812 -11.99 29.19 3.21
CA VAL A 812 -11.91 30.63 3.45
C VAL A 812 -12.16 30.96 4.91
N HIS A 813 -11.21 31.67 5.52
CA HIS A 813 -11.38 32.25 6.86
C HIS A 813 -12.10 33.61 6.80
N LEU A 814 -13.12 33.78 7.63
CA LEU A 814 -14.00 34.94 7.63
C LEU A 814 -14.31 35.43 9.05
N LYS A 815 -14.11 36.74 9.28
CA LYS A 815 -14.63 37.44 10.45
C LYS A 815 -16.17 37.54 10.37
N PRO A 816 -16.88 37.74 11.50
CA PRO A 816 -18.33 38.01 11.49
C PRO A 816 -18.71 39.12 10.49
N GLY A 817 -19.69 38.85 9.64
CA GLY A 817 -20.17 39.78 8.60
C GLY A 817 -19.27 39.89 7.36
N GLN A 818 -18.06 39.31 7.36
CA GLN A 818 -17.15 39.39 6.23
C GLN A 818 -17.63 38.53 5.06
N THR A 819 -17.50 39.06 3.84
CA THR A 819 -17.69 38.33 2.58
C THR A 819 -16.35 38.18 1.85
N ARG A 820 -16.10 37.00 1.28
CA ARG A 820 -15.03 36.78 0.30
C ARG A 820 -15.56 36.07 -0.94
N THR A 821 -15.00 36.39 -2.09
CA THR A 821 -15.27 35.66 -3.33
C THR A 821 -14.28 34.50 -3.46
N VAL A 822 -14.80 33.29 -3.61
CA VAL A 822 -14.02 32.10 -4.00
C VAL A 822 -14.06 31.94 -5.51
N THR A 823 -12.97 31.44 -6.09
CA THR A 823 -12.83 31.25 -7.55
C THR A 823 -12.27 29.86 -7.85
N PHE A 824 -12.87 29.22 -8.83
CA PHE A 824 -12.53 27.92 -9.38
C PHE A 824 -12.27 28.07 -10.87
N GLU A 825 -11.33 27.28 -11.38
CA GLU A 825 -11.09 27.11 -12.80
C GLU A 825 -11.54 25.70 -13.19
N LEU A 826 -12.38 25.60 -14.22
CA LEU A 826 -12.76 24.33 -14.82
C LEU A 826 -12.20 24.26 -16.25
N THR A 827 -11.49 23.19 -16.54
CA THR A 827 -10.87 22.90 -17.83
C THR A 827 -11.67 21.84 -18.59
N ALA A 828 -11.33 21.62 -19.86
CA ALA A 828 -11.88 20.49 -20.62
C ALA A 828 -11.59 19.13 -19.98
N LYS A 829 -10.44 18.97 -19.30
CA LYS A 829 -10.08 17.73 -18.57
C LYS A 829 -11.09 17.45 -17.46
N ASP A 830 -11.47 18.46 -16.68
CA ASP A 830 -12.44 18.34 -15.58
C ASP A 830 -13.84 17.90 -16.03
N ALA A 831 -14.20 18.20 -17.28
CA ALA A 831 -15.50 17.90 -17.90
C ALA A 831 -15.47 16.66 -18.82
N SER A 832 -14.31 16.02 -18.98
CA SER A 832 -14.12 14.84 -19.82
C SER A 832 -14.38 13.54 -19.06
N TYR A 833 -14.72 12.49 -19.79
CA TYR A 833 -14.90 11.13 -19.29
C TYR A 833 -14.06 10.14 -20.08
N TRP A 834 -13.77 8.98 -19.51
CA TRP A 834 -13.08 7.90 -20.21
C TRP A 834 -14.05 7.12 -21.10
N ASN A 835 -13.81 7.16 -22.41
CA ASN A 835 -14.59 6.41 -23.38
C ASN A 835 -13.92 5.05 -23.66
N GLU A 836 -14.47 3.98 -23.11
CA GLU A 836 -13.91 2.62 -23.22
C GLU A 836 -13.82 2.11 -24.66
N THR A 837 -14.77 2.48 -25.53
CA THR A 837 -14.72 2.07 -26.95
C THR A 837 -13.52 2.68 -27.67
N ALA A 838 -13.09 3.86 -27.23
CA ALA A 838 -11.99 4.59 -27.84
C ALA A 838 -10.67 4.48 -27.07
N HIS A 839 -10.72 4.00 -25.83
CA HIS A 839 -9.64 4.07 -24.85
C HIS A 839 -9.02 5.46 -24.79
N ALA A 840 -9.86 6.49 -24.66
CA ALA A 840 -9.44 7.88 -24.63
C ALA A 840 -10.41 8.78 -23.84
N TRP A 841 -9.85 9.81 -23.21
CA TRP A 841 -10.63 10.89 -22.59
C TRP A 841 -11.41 11.68 -23.65
N THR A 842 -12.70 11.86 -23.42
CA THR A 842 -13.64 12.50 -24.34
C THR A 842 -14.42 13.61 -23.64
N LEU A 843 -14.47 14.79 -24.25
CA LEU A 843 -15.32 15.88 -23.78
C LEU A 843 -16.71 15.73 -24.42
N GLY A 844 -17.72 15.42 -23.59
CA GLY A 844 -19.10 15.22 -24.05
C GLY A 844 -19.79 16.54 -24.42
N THR A 845 -20.64 16.53 -25.45
CA THR A 845 -21.52 17.68 -25.75
C THR A 845 -22.71 17.73 -24.82
N GLY A 846 -23.17 18.94 -24.52
CA GLY A 846 -24.42 19.18 -23.79
C GLY A 846 -24.29 20.28 -22.75
N THR A 847 -25.29 20.37 -21.90
CA THR A 847 -25.31 21.33 -20.79
C THR A 847 -24.71 20.68 -19.54
N TYR A 848 -23.68 21.29 -19.00
CA TYR A 848 -23.05 20.89 -17.74
C TYR A 848 -23.60 21.76 -16.62
N GLY A 849 -24.13 21.11 -15.58
CA GLY A 849 -24.61 21.79 -14.38
C GLY A 849 -23.46 22.10 -13.44
N VAL A 850 -23.42 23.33 -12.92
CA VAL A 850 -22.46 23.76 -11.90
C VAL A 850 -23.23 24.02 -10.61
N ARG A 851 -22.77 23.43 -9.51
CA ARG A 851 -23.38 23.62 -8.18
C ARG A 851 -22.33 23.98 -7.14
N ILE A 852 -22.64 24.92 -6.26
CA ILE A 852 -21.75 25.34 -5.18
C ILE A 852 -22.49 25.38 -3.84
N GLY A 853 -21.83 24.88 -2.79
CA GLY A 853 -22.29 24.94 -1.41
C GLY A 853 -21.22 24.47 -0.42
N ASP A 854 -21.66 24.00 0.74
CA ASP A 854 -20.79 23.57 1.85
C ASP A 854 -20.75 22.05 2.07
N SER A 855 -21.50 21.27 1.29
CA SER A 855 -21.48 19.79 1.31
C SER A 855 -22.16 19.23 0.06
N SER A 856 -21.97 17.94 -0.23
CA SER A 856 -22.60 17.27 -1.39
C SER A 856 -24.14 17.26 -1.36
N ARG A 857 -24.76 17.58 -0.21
CA ARG A 857 -26.21 17.64 -0.01
C ARG A 857 -26.76 19.04 0.28
N ASN A 858 -25.91 20.03 0.49
CA ASN A 858 -26.31 21.44 0.63
C ASN A 858 -25.62 22.29 -0.43
N LEU A 859 -26.27 22.42 -1.59
CA LEU A 859 -25.76 23.10 -2.78
C LEU A 859 -26.73 24.21 -3.22
N PRO A 860 -26.81 25.33 -2.48
CA PRO A 860 -27.81 26.37 -2.72
C PRO A 860 -27.59 27.16 -4.01
N LEU A 861 -26.38 27.13 -4.59
CA LEU A 861 -26.09 27.83 -5.84
C LEU A 861 -26.10 26.85 -7.01
N SER A 862 -26.79 27.23 -8.08
CA SER A 862 -26.83 26.47 -9.33
C SER A 862 -26.64 27.38 -10.54
N GLY A 863 -25.92 26.86 -11.53
CA GLY A 863 -25.65 27.49 -12.82
C GLY A 863 -25.32 26.43 -13.85
N ALA A 864 -24.93 26.85 -15.05
CA ALA A 864 -24.54 25.93 -16.10
C ALA A 864 -23.64 26.60 -17.14
N PHE A 865 -22.92 25.77 -17.88
CA PHE A 865 -22.28 26.13 -19.15
C PHE A 865 -22.60 25.06 -20.19
N ARG A 866 -22.33 25.35 -21.47
CA ARG A 866 -22.50 24.37 -22.55
C ARG A 866 -21.17 23.93 -23.15
N VAL A 867 -21.12 22.67 -23.54
CA VAL A 867 -20.15 22.17 -24.51
C VAL A 867 -20.94 21.96 -25.80
N ASP A 868 -20.79 22.91 -26.74
CA ASP A 868 -21.52 22.87 -28.02
C ASP A 868 -20.86 21.90 -29.02
N ARG A 869 -19.60 21.55 -28.79
CA ARG A 869 -18.78 20.73 -29.71
C ARG A 869 -18.02 19.69 -28.92
N THR A 870 -18.18 18.43 -29.32
CA THR A 870 -17.46 17.32 -28.68
C THR A 870 -16.13 17.12 -29.37
N THR A 871 -15.11 16.81 -28.59
CA THR A 871 -13.84 16.26 -29.11
C THR A 871 -14.03 14.87 -29.70
N GLY A 872 -15.16 14.22 -29.45
CA GLY A 872 -15.42 12.83 -29.82
C GLY A 872 -14.31 11.89 -29.35
N PRO A 873 -14.47 10.58 -29.56
CA PRO A 873 -13.35 9.68 -29.39
C PRO A 873 -12.26 9.97 -30.43
N ARG A 874 -11.04 10.22 -29.95
CA ARG A 874 -9.84 10.35 -30.78
C ARG A 874 -8.87 9.26 -30.39
N TYR A 875 -8.59 8.36 -31.32
CA TYR A 875 -7.80 7.18 -31.04
C TYR A 875 -6.88 6.86 -32.20
N THR A 876 -5.77 6.20 -31.88
CA THR A 876 -4.82 5.71 -32.87
C THR A 876 -4.93 4.20 -32.92
N ALA A 877 -5.58 3.64 -33.92
CA ALA A 877 -5.57 2.20 -34.12
C ALA A 877 -4.21 1.77 -34.68
N VAL A 878 -3.67 0.65 -34.19
CA VAL A 878 -2.49 -0.01 -34.78
C VAL A 878 -2.96 -1.31 -35.41
N THR A 879 -2.62 -1.52 -36.68
CA THR A 879 -2.86 -2.77 -37.39
C THR A 879 -1.51 -3.34 -37.79
N ALA A 880 -1.23 -4.56 -37.34
CA ALA A 880 -0.03 -5.31 -37.67
C ALA A 880 -0.40 -6.77 -37.96
N PRO A 881 0.44 -7.53 -38.68
CA PRO A 881 0.29 -8.98 -38.79
C PRO A 881 0.25 -9.63 -37.41
N ALA A 882 -0.61 -10.62 -37.21
CA ALA A 882 -0.74 -11.33 -35.93
C ALA A 882 0.53 -12.12 -35.56
N THR A 883 1.30 -12.52 -36.57
CA THR A 883 2.52 -13.32 -36.44
C THR A 883 3.64 -12.78 -37.32
N THR A 884 4.88 -13.05 -36.96
CA THR A 884 6.08 -12.72 -37.75
C THR A 884 7.20 -13.74 -37.52
N GLU A 885 8.18 -13.77 -38.42
CA GLU A 885 9.44 -14.49 -38.27
C GLU A 885 10.60 -13.49 -38.04
N ARG A 886 11.75 -14.02 -37.61
CA ARG A 886 13.02 -13.28 -37.56
C ARG A 886 13.43 -12.81 -38.95
N SER A 887 14.10 -11.67 -39.04
CA SER A 887 14.54 -11.07 -40.30
C SER A 887 13.40 -10.69 -41.26
N ALA A 888 12.14 -10.78 -40.81
CA ALA A 888 10.99 -10.43 -41.63
C ALA A 888 10.80 -8.91 -41.68
N THR A 889 10.20 -8.44 -42.76
CA THR A 889 9.72 -7.07 -42.88
C THR A 889 8.20 -7.03 -42.72
N LEU A 890 7.73 -6.26 -41.76
CA LEU A 890 6.33 -6.09 -41.43
C LEU A 890 5.79 -4.77 -41.99
N SER A 891 4.61 -4.83 -42.61
CA SER A 891 3.82 -3.64 -42.91
C SER A 891 2.87 -3.37 -41.75
N VAL A 892 3.17 -2.33 -40.97
CA VAL A 892 2.34 -1.89 -39.84
C VAL A 892 1.62 -0.61 -40.23
N ARG A 893 0.36 -0.45 -39.83
CA ARG A 893 -0.42 0.77 -40.08
C ARG A 893 -0.85 1.36 -38.75
N THR A 894 -0.54 2.64 -38.55
CA THR A 894 -1.22 3.46 -37.53
C THR A 894 -2.32 4.25 -38.21
N THR A 895 -3.51 4.31 -37.62
CA THR A 895 -4.64 5.09 -38.12
C THR A 895 -5.17 5.96 -37.01
N PHE A 896 -4.91 7.26 -37.10
CA PHE A 896 -5.55 8.23 -36.24
C PHE A 896 -6.95 8.52 -36.76
N THR A 897 -7.95 8.35 -35.90
CA THR A 897 -9.35 8.64 -36.22
C THR A 897 -9.84 9.79 -35.36
N ASN A 898 -10.33 10.83 -36.02
CA ASN A 898 -10.94 11.99 -35.40
C ASN A 898 -12.46 11.84 -35.46
N ARG A 899 -13.10 11.29 -34.41
CA ARG A 899 -14.57 11.30 -34.30
C ARG A 899 -15.13 12.59 -33.72
N SER A 900 -14.32 13.64 -33.59
CA SER A 900 -14.80 14.93 -33.15
C SER A 900 -15.70 15.58 -34.19
N THR A 901 -16.45 16.58 -33.74
CA THR A 901 -17.25 17.46 -34.60
C THR A 901 -16.41 18.55 -35.29
N GLN A 902 -15.08 18.55 -35.13
CA GLN A 902 -14.16 19.57 -35.63
C GLN A 902 -12.94 18.97 -36.34
N PRO A 903 -12.27 19.71 -37.24
CA PRO A 903 -10.97 19.29 -37.72
C PRO A 903 -9.91 19.33 -36.60
N VAL A 904 -9.03 18.33 -36.57
CA VAL A 904 -7.82 18.31 -35.73
C VAL A 904 -6.65 18.86 -36.54
N HIS A 905 -5.82 19.73 -35.97
CA HIS A 905 -4.69 20.34 -36.66
C HIS A 905 -3.34 19.84 -36.16
N GLN A 906 -2.35 19.82 -37.04
CA GLN A 906 -0.97 19.39 -36.75
C GLN A 906 -0.90 18.00 -36.09
N ALA A 907 -1.70 17.05 -36.59
CA ALA A 907 -1.66 15.68 -36.09
C ALA A 907 -0.37 14.99 -36.54
N ALA A 908 0.41 14.45 -35.60
CA ALA A 908 1.65 13.74 -35.89
C ALA A 908 1.63 12.37 -35.20
N THR A 909 1.77 11.30 -35.98
CA THR A 909 1.75 9.93 -35.50
C THR A 909 3.16 9.35 -35.45
N THR A 910 3.49 8.71 -34.35
CA THR A 910 4.71 7.90 -34.15
C THR A 910 4.35 6.44 -33.93
N LEU A 911 5.31 5.55 -34.19
CA LEU A 911 5.23 4.12 -33.86
C LEU A 911 6.39 3.77 -32.94
N THR A 912 6.10 3.13 -31.81
CA THR A 912 7.08 2.56 -30.89
C THR A 912 7.15 1.06 -31.11
N THR A 913 8.37 0.54 -31.26
CA THR A 913 8.68 -0.87 -31.50
C THR A 913 9.58 -1.41 -30.38
N PRO A 914 9.68 -2.75 -30.19
CA PRO A 914 10.67 -3.34 -29.29
C PRO A 914 12.09 -2.87 -29.58
N SER A 915 12.94 -2.94 -28.56
CA SER A 915 14.37 -2.62 -28.70
C SER A 915 15.00 -3.48 -29.81
N GLY A 916 15.87 -2.86 -30.62
CA GLY A 916 16.52 -3.51 -31.77
C GLY A 916 15.69 -3.60 -33.06
N TRP A 917 14.38 -3.32 -33.02
CA TRP A 917 13.54 -3.32 -34.23
C TRP A 917 13.64 -1.97 -34.96
N SER A 918 13.92 -2.02 -36.26
CA SER A 918 13.97 -0.82 -37.11
C SER A 918 12.56 -0.46 -37.59
N LYS A 919 12.31 0.83 -37.82
CA LYS A 919 11.02 1.34 -38.30
C LYS A 919 11.20 2.57 -39.17
N THR A 920 10.52 2.58 -40.31
CA THR A 920 10.53 3.71 -41.23
C THR A 920 9.10 4.00 -41.69
N ALA A 921 8.66 5.25 -41.59
CA ALA A 921 7.37 5.66 -42.13
C ALA A 921 7.43 5.66 -43.66
N SER A 922 6.56 4.87 -44.31
CA SER A 922 6.46 4.78 -45.78
C SER A 922 5.37 5.66 -46.37
N THR A 923 4.54 6.29 -45.54
CA THR A 923 3.63 7.39 -45.91
C THR A 923 3.80 8.54 -44.91
N PRO A 924 3.25 9.75 -45.19
CA PRO A 924 3.34 10.87 -44.26
C PRO A 924 2.87 10.48 -42.85
N SER A 925 3.65 10.86 -41.86
CA SER A 925 3.36 10.68 -40.43
C SER A 925 2.89 11.95 -39.74
N ALA A 926 2.90 13.08 -40.46
CA ALA A 926 2.41 14.37 -39.98
C ALA A 926 1.36 14.94 -40.95
N PHE A 927 0.27 15.44 -40.39
CA PHE A 927 -0.91 15.89 -41.10
C PHE A 927 -1.28 17.29 -40.62
N LYS A 928 -1.31 18.25 -41.55
CA LYS A 928 -1.69 19.64 -41.23
C LYS A 928 -3.10 19.71 -40.64
N THR A 929 -4.03 18.91 -41.17
CA THR A 929 -5.42 18.88 -40.73
C THR A 929 -6.06 17.51 -40.98
N VAL A 930 -6.80 16.99 -40.01
CA VAL A 930 -7.63 15.79 -40.08
C VAL A 930 -9.08 16.21 -39.92
N PRO A 931 -9.95 16.08 -40.95
CA PRO A 931 -11.33 16.56 -40.89
C PRO A 931 -12.15 15.95 -39.74
N ALA A 932 -13.22 16.63 -39.36
CA ALA A 932 -14.23 16.08 -38.44
C ALA A 932 -14.79 14.76 -38.99
N GLY A 933 -14.88 13.74 -38.14
CA GLY A 933 -15.28 12.38 -38.53
C GLY A 933 -14.29 11.63 -39.42
N GLY A 934 -13.14 12.24 -39.77
CA GLY A 934 -12.15 11.69 -40.69
C GLY A 934 -11.07 10.86 -40.00
N SER A 935 -10.30 10.12 -40.80
CA SER A 935 -9.12 9.39 -40.35
C SER A 935 -7.95 9.63 -41.28
N VAL A 936 -6.73 9.55 -40.73
CA VAL A 936 -5.48 9.54 -41.48
C VAL A 936 -4.64 8.35 -41.04
N SER A 937 -3.92 7.75 -41.99
CA SER A 937 -3.10 6.57 -41.72
C SER A 937 -1.64 6.82 -42.08
N THR A 938 -0.74 6.34 -41.22
CA THR A 938 0.68 6.19 -41.52
C THR A 938 0.98 4.70 -41.72
N LYS A 939 1.56 4.34 -42.85
CA LYS A 939 2.17 3.03 -43.04
C LYS A 939 3.61 3.07 -42.56
N TRP A 940 4.02 2.01 -41.89
CA TRP A 940 5.34 1.81 -41.34
C TRP A 940 5.88 0.51 -41.91
N THR A 941 7.11 0.56 -42.39
CA THR A 941 7.93 -0.62 -42.64
C THR A 941 8.70 -0.89 -41.36
N VAL A 942 8.47 -2.05 -40.74
CA VAL A 942 9.12 -2.46 -39.49
C VAL A 942 9.98 -3.69 -39.78
N GLU A 943 11.27 -3.64 -39.46
CA GLU A 943 12.18 -4.77 -39.68
C GLU A 943 12.40 -5.51 -38.37
N VAL A 944 12.09 -6.81 -38.39
CA VAL A 944 12.34 -7.71 -37.27
C VAL A 944 13.80 -8.15 -37.34
N PRO A 945 14.62 -7.92 -36.30
CA PRO A 945 16.02 -8.27 -36.35
C PRO A 945 16.21 -9.80 -36.34
N ALA A 946 17.36 -10.26 -36.83
CA ALA A 946 17.67 -11.69 -36.96
C ALA A 946 17.74 -12.41 -35.60
N ASP A 947 18.04 -11.67 -34.53
CA ASP A 947 18.15 -12.16 -33.15
C ASP A 947 16.87 -11.95 -32.33
N ALA A 948 15.75 -11.54 -32.96
CA ALA A 948 14.48 -11.34 -32.27
C ALA A 948 14.03 -12.60 -31.54
N LYS A 949 13.74 -12.48 -30.24
CA LYS A 949 13.24 -13.60 -29.43
C LYS A 949 11.82 -13.98 -29.83
N GLY A 950 11.52 -15.29 -29.83
CA GLY A 950 10.16 -15.78 -30.01
C GLY A 950 9.27 -15.36 -28.83
N GLY A 951 7.99 -15.09 -29.09
CA GLY A 951 7.05 -14.62 -28.07
C GLY A 951 6.13 -13.49 -28.54
N LYS A 952 5.31 -12.96 -27.63
CA LYS A 952 4.41 -11.83 -27.90
C LYS A 952 5.16 -10.51 -27.71
N VAL A 953 5.10 -9.62 -28.70
CA VAL A 953 5.59 -8.24 -28.61
C VAL A 953 4.48 -7.24 -28.91
N SER A 954 4.56 -6.03 -28.35
CA SER A 954 3.56 -4.97 -28.58
C SER A 954 4.15 -3.84 -29.43
N LEU A 955 3.38 -3.40 -30.43
CA LEU A 955 3.65 -2.20 -31.23
C LEU A 955 2.67 -1.11 -30.82
N THR A 956 3.16 0.07 -30.44
CA THR A 956 2.32 1.17 -29.94
C THR A 956 2.35 2.35 -30.90
N GLY A 957 1.18 2.78 -31.37
CA GLY A 957 1.02 3.99 -32.17
C GLY A 957 0.56 5.14 -31.29
N THR A 958 1.20 6.31 -31.39
CA THR A 958 0.84 7.51 -30.63
C THR A 958 0.63 8.66 -31.59
N THR A 959 -0.50 9.36 -31.49
CA THR A 959 -0.75 10.58 -32.27
C THR A 959 -0.89 11.78 -31.35
N THR A 960 -0.03 12.77 -31.55
CA THR A 960 -0.12 14.10 -30.93
C THR A 960 -0.78 15.08 -31.90
N TYR A 961 -1.34 16.18 -31.41
CA TYR A 961 -2.00 17.19 -32.23
C TYR A 961 -2.08 18.54 -31.50
N LYS A 962 -2.31 19.63 -32.23
CA LYS A 962 -2.45 20.97 -31.62
C LYS A 962 -3.61 20.97 -30.62
N GLY A 963 -3.34 21.33 -29.37
CA GLY A 963 -4.31 21.27 -28.26
C GLY A 963 -4.13 20.06 -27.33
N SER A 964 -3.29 19.07 -27.68
CA SER A 964 -3.01 17.92 -26.80
C SER A 964 -2.22 18.26 -25.53
N GLY A 965 -1.96 19.54 -25.25
CA GLY A 965 -1.40 19.97 -23.96
C GLY A 965 -2.46 19.96 -22.84
N THR A 966 -3.74 20.03 -23.20
CA THR A 966 -4.87 20.01 -22.25
C THR A 966 -5.63 18.68 -22.26
N LEU A 967 -5.42 17.82 -23.27
CA LEU A 967 -5.97 16.47 -23.37
C LEU A 967 -4.88 15.45 -23.73
N PRO A 968 -4.92 14.21 -23.19
CA PRO A 968 -3.90 13.20 -23.47
C PRO A 968 -3.77 12.86 -24.98
N PRO A 969 -2.56 12.45 -25.44
CA PRO A 969 -2.36 12.01 -26.82
C PRO A 969 -3.17 10.74 -27.12
N ALA A 970 -3.54 10.56 -28.39
CA ALA A 970 -4.32 9.39 -28.81
C ALA A 970 -3.40 8.19 -29.06
N THR A 971 -3.54 7.12 -28.27
CA THR A 971 -2.70 5.92 -28.38
C THR A 971 -3.47 4.69 -28.85
N GLY A 972 -2.76 3.65 -29.25
CA GLY A 972 -3.29 2.30 -29.39
C GLY A 972 -2.19 1.30 -29.68
N LYS A 973 -2.51 0.00 -29.59
CA LYS A 973 -1.52 -1.08 -29.62
C LYS A 973 -1.94 -2.22 -30.55
N ALA A 974 -0.96 -2.93 -31.08
CA ALA A 974 -1.14 -4.24 -31.73
C ALA A 974 -0.12 -5.23 -31.17
N ALA A 975 -0.59 -6.42 -30.80
CA ALA A 975 0.29 -7.52 -30.42
C ALA A 975 0.71 -8.30 -31.67
N VAL A 976 1.99 -8.66 -31.73
CA VAL A 976 2.58 -9.49 -32.80
C VAL A 976 3.28 -10.67 -32.13
N ARG A 977 3.00 -11.90 -32.57
CA ARG A 977 3.71 -13.10 -32.11
C ARG A 977 4.91 -13.37 -33.02
N VAL A 978 6.12 -13.22 -32.49
CA VAL A 978 7.33 -13.69 -33.16
C VAL A 978 7.39 -15.21 -32.99
N ALA A 979 7.41 -15.96 -34.08
CA ALA A 979 7.56 -17.40 -34.03
C ALA A 979 8.95 -17.78 -33.52
N PHE A 980 9.01 -18.79 -32.65
CA PHE A 980 10.24 -19.50 -32.35
C PHE A 980 10.71 -20.24 -33.60
N ALA A 981 12.02 -20.27 -33.85
CA ALA A 981 12.58 -20.87 -35.06
C ALA A 981 12.34 -22.40 -35.15
N GLY A 982 12.07 -23.03 -34.01
CA GLY A 982 11.73 -24.43 -33.84
C GLY A 982 11.50 -24.72 -32.36
N LEU A 983 11.15 -25.96 -32.02
CA LEU A 983 10.91 -26.34 -30.62
C LEU A 983 12.12 -26.05 -29.70
N PRO A 984 13.38 -26.29 -30.11
CA PRO A 984 14.54 -26.02 -29.26
C PRO A 984 14.75 -24.55 -28.90
N ASP A 985 14.32 -23.64 -29.78
CA ASP A 985 14.40 -22.20 -29.55
C ASP A 985 13.38 -21.74 -28.48
N ALA A 986 12.38 -22.58 -28.16
CA ALA A 986 11.37 -22.36 -27.14
C ALA A 986 11.64 -23.08 -25.82
N PHE A 987 12.76 -23.80 -25.68
CA PHE A 987 13.09 -24.48 -24.43
C PHE A 987 13.25 -23.47 -23.28
N GLY A 988 12.53 -23.73 -22.20
CA GLY A 988 12.48 -22.87 -21.02
C GLY A 988 12.71 -23.62 -19.71
N THR A 989 12.58 -24.95 -19.74
CA THR A 989 12.55 -25.80 -18.56
C THR A 989 13.65 -26.86 -18.66
N VAL A 990 14.31 -27.11 -17.53
CA VAL A 990 15.33 -28.16 -17.39
C VAL A 990 14.60 -29.45 -17.00
N GLY A 991 14.25 -30.24 -18.01
CA GLY A 991 13.60 -31.53 -17.86
C GLY A 991 14.55 -32.67 -17.51
N VAL A 992 15.85 -32.52 -17.81
CA VAL A 992 16.91 -33.50 -17.52
C VAL A 992 18.04 -32.86 -16.71
N SER A 993 18.45 -33.51 -15.62
CA SER A 993 19.61 -33.12 -14.81
C SER A 993 20.61 -34.26 -14.65
N ASP A 994 21.83 -33.93 -14.22
CA ASP A 994 22.88 -34.91 -13.95
C ASP A 994 22.68 -35.49 -12.55
N ASP A 995 22.85 -36.80 -12.36
CA ASP A 995 22.77 -37.44 -11.03
C ASP A 995 23.78 -36.85 -10.02
N ALA A 996 24.91 -36.33 -10.51
CA ALA A 996 25.90 -35.64 -9.68
C ALA A 996 25.47 -34.21 -9.29
N ASP A 997 24.52 -33.62 -10.02
CA ASP A 997 23.94 -32.30 -9.74
C ASP A 997 22.44 -32.26 -10.12
N PRO A 998 21.57 -32.89 -9.31
CA PRO A 998 20.14 -32.95 -9.59
C PRO A 998 19.45 -31.58 -9.39
N THR A 999 20.14 -30.62 -8.76
CA THR A 999 19.55 -29.34 -8.31
C THR A 999 19.15 -28.43 -9.47
N ALA A 1000 19.70 -28.65 -10.66
CA ALA A 1000 19.35 -27.89 -11.85
C ALA A 1000 18.03 -28.32 -12.50
N GLY A 1001 17.53 -29.53 -12.20
CA GLY A 1001 16.31 -30.09 -12.78
C GLY A 1001 15.05 -29.49 -12.18
N ASN A 1002 14.02 -29.24 -13.01
CA ASN A 1002 12.75 -28.72 -12.54
C ASN A 1002 11.60 -28.96 -13.53
N LEU A 1003 11.41 -30.19 -13.97
CA LEU A 1003 10.37 -30.56 -14.92
C LEU A 1003 8.96 -30.29 -14.36
N ASP A 1004 8.72 -30.58 -13.09
CA ASP A 1004 7.39 -30.49 -12.45
C ASP A 1004 7.17 -29.23 -11.62
N GLY A 1005 8.11 -28.29 -11.66
CA GLY A 1005 8.08 -27.06 -10.85
C GLY A 1005 8.51 -27.24 -9.39
N LYS A 1006 8.83 -28.45 -8.93
CA LYS A 1006 9.24 -28.78 -7.55
C LYS A 1006 10.69 -29.26 -7.42
N GLY A 1007 11.47 -29.21 -8.49
CA GLY A 1007 12.87 -29.62 -8.53
C GLY A 1007 13.09 -31.07 -8.98
N TYR A 1008 12.07 -31.75 -9.50
CA TYR A 1008 12.21 -33.11 -10.02
C TYR A 1008 12.55 -33.09 -11.52
N SER A 1009 13.29 -34.08 -12.00
CA SER A 1009 13.65 -34.20 -13.42
C SER A 1009 14.00 -35.63 -13.80
N PHE A 1010 14.08 -35.90 -15.11
CA PHE A 1010 14.69 -37.14 -15.58
C PHE A 1010 16.20 -37.14 -15.27
N SER A 1011 16.74 -38.32 -14.97
CA SER A 1011 18.17 -38.54 -14.83
C SER A 1011 18.82 -38.68 -16.21
N ALA A 1012 19.87 -37.90 -16.47
CA ALA A 1012 20.63 -38.00 -17.73
C ALA A 1012 21.25 -39.38 -17.92
N GLN A 1013 21.78 -39.96 -16.83
CA GLN A 1013 22.39 -41.29 -16.80
C GLN A 1013 21.35 -42.38 -17.06
N ALA A 1014 20.21 -42.32 -16.39
CA ALA A 1014 19.14 -43.31 -16.58
C ALA A 1014 18.50 -43.24 -17.96
N LEU A 1015 18.37 -42.03 -18.54
CA LEU A 1015 17.96 -41.87 -19.93
C LEU A 1015 19.00 -42.44 -20.90
N ALA A 1016 20.29 -42.23 -20.65
CA ALA A 1016 21.37 -42.78 -21.47
C ALA A 1016 21.38 -44.32 -21.44
N GLU A 1017 21.13 -44.95 -20.29
CA GLU A 1017 20.94 -46.40 -20.15
C GLU A 1017 19.73 -46.91 -20.93
N ALA A 1018 18.67 -46.11 -21.03
CA ALA A 1018 17.51 -46.37 -21.88
C ALA A 1018 17.76 -46.06 -23.38
N GLY A 1019 18.99 -45.72 -23.78
CA GLY A 1019 19.36 -45.40 -25.15
C GLY A 1019 18.96 -44.00 -25.62
N ILE A 1020 18.56 -43.12 -24.71
CA ILE A 1020 18.18 -41.74 -24.98
C ILE A 1020 19.33 -40.82 -24.55
N THR A 1021 20.15 -40.41 -25.52
CA THR A 1021 21.26 -39.47 -25.30
C THR A 1021 21.06 -38.20 -26.14
N PRO A 1022 21.69 -37.06 -25.78
CA PRO A 1022 21.62 -35.83 -26.56
C PRO A 1022 21.87 -36.05 -28.05
N GLY A 1023 20.94 -35.59 -28.89
CA GLY A 1023 21.00 -35.72 -30.35
C GLY A 1023 20.69 -37.10 -30.92
N ALA A 1024 20.42 -38.11 -30.09
CA ALA A 1024 20.10 -39.46 -30.55
C ALA A 1024 18.68 -39.56 -31.14
N ALA A 1025 18.48 -40.53 -32.04
CA ALA A 1025 17.16 -40.87 -32.53
C ALA A 1025 16.37 -41.62 -31.45
N VAL A 1026 15.14 -41.18 -31.19
CA VAL A 1026 14.23 -41.77 -30.20
C VAL A 1026 12.95 -42.22 -30.92
N GLY A 1027 12.64 -43.51 -30.85
CA GLY A 1027 11.41 -44.05 -31.39
C GLY A 1027 10.25 -43.84 -30.43
N GLY A 1028 9.16 -43.21 -30.86
CA GLY A 1028 7.95 -43.03 -30.05
C GLY A 1028 6.69 -43.38 -30.82
N GLY A 1029 6.30 -44.66 -30.74
CA GLY A 1029 5.19 -45.19 -31.53
C GLY A 1029 5.49 -45.15 -33.04
N PRO A 1030 4.60 -44.58 -33.89
CA PRO A 1030 4.80 -44.53 -35.34
C PRO A 1030 5.80 -43.46 -35.81
N ALA A 1031 6.31 -42.61 -34.91
CA ALA A 1031 7.19 -41.50 -35.24
C ALA A 1031 8.62 -41.69 -34.71
N ALA A 1032 9.60 -41.14 -35.44
CA ALA A 1032 10.98 -41.03 -35.02
C ALA A 1032 11.29 -39.56 -34.65
N PHE A 1033 11.78 -39.35 -33.44
CA PHE A 1033 12.17 -38.06 -32.91
C PHE A 1033 13.70 -37.96 -32.83
N THR A 1034 14.21 -36.74 -32.76
CA THR A 1034 15.58 -36.48 -32.32
C THR A 1034 15.49 -35.92 -30.91
N TRP A 1035 16.13 -36.58 -29.94
CA TRP A 1035 16.22 -36.06 -28.58
C TRP A 1035 16.96 -34.71 -28.59
N PRO A 1036 16.59 -33.73 -27.74
CA PRO A 1036 17.33 -32.49 -27.59
C PRO A 1036 18.84 -32.69 -27.54
N ASP A 1037 19.58 -32.07 -28.45
CA ASP A 1037 21.04 -32.04 -28.43
C ASP A 1037 21.52 -30.95 -27.45
N VAL A 1038 21.14 -31.15 -26.20
CA VAL A 1038 21.34 -30.21 -25.10
C VAL A 1038 21.95 -30.99 -23.94
N PRO A 1039 23.07 -30.51 -23.35
CA PRO A 1039 23.62 -31.13 -22.16
C PRO A 1039 22.63 -31.09 -21.00
N ALA A 1040 22.70 -32.08 -20.09
CA ALA A 1040 21.93 -32.07 -18.84
C ALA A 1040 22.12 -30.75 -18.07
N ALA A 1041 21.16 -30.40 -17.22
CA ALA A 1041 21.13 -29.13 -16.47
C ALA A 1041 20.97 -27.85 -17.33
N ARG A 1042 20.56 -28.00 -18.59
CA ARG A 1042 20.19 -26.88 -19.48
C ARG A 1042 18.76 -27.05 -19.98
N PRO A 1043 18.06 -25.96 -20.35
CA PRO A 1043 16.70 -26.08 -20.86
C PRO A 1043 16.64 -26.94 -22.12
N ASP A 1044 15.90 -28.03 -22.02
CA ASP A 1044 15.74 -29.09 -23.02
C ASP A 1044 14.26 -29.45 -23.25
N ALA A 1045 13.35 -28.83 -22.48
CA ALA A 1045 11.91 -28.97 -22.63
C ALA A 1045 11.23 -27.60 -22.78
N VAL A 1046 10.15 -27.59 -23.57
CA VAL A 1046 9.17 -26.51 -23.60
C VAL A 1046 8.07 -26.81 -22.59
N THR A 1047 7.92 -25.97 -21.58
CA THR A 1047 6.68 -25.93 -20.79
C THR A 1047 5.62 -25.18 -21.58
N ALA A 1048 4.50 -25.82 -21.90
CA ALA A 1048 3.51 -25.27 -22.82
C ALA A 1048 2.79 -24.04 -22.23
N ALA A 1049 2.95 -22.89 -22.87
CA ALA A 1049 2.39 -21.60 -22.46
C ALA A 1049 1.90 -20.81 -23.69
N GLY A 1050 1.36 -21.51 -24.69
CA GLY A 1050 0.86 -20.91 -25.92
C GLY A 1050 1.95 -20.41 -26.89
N GLN A 1051 3.16 -20.99 -26.86
CA GLN A 1051 4.25 -20.64 -27.79
C GLN A 1051 3.84 -20.86 -29.26
N LEU A 1052 4.35 -20.03 -30.17
CA LEU A 1052 4.19 -20.19 -31.62
C LEU A 1052 5.49 -20.75 -32.20
N ILE A 1053 5.48 -22.00 -32.65
CA ILE A 1053 6.66 -22.69 -33.17
C ILE A 1053 6.61 -22.74 -34.69
N ALA A 1054 7.67 -22.30 -35.37
CA ALA A 1054 7.82 -22.54 -36.80
C ALA A 1054 8.14 -24.03 -37.03
N MET A 1055 7.26 -24.73 -37.75
CA MET A 1055 7.47 -26.13 -38.14
C MET A 1055 7.03 -26.28 -39.60
N LYS A 1056 8.01 -26.26 -40.52
CA LYS A 1056 7.75 -26.26 -41.96
C LYS A 1056 7.79 -27.70 -42.50
N GLY A 1057 6.72 -28.14 -43.14
CA GLY A 1057 6.63 -29.46 -43.77
C GLY A 1057 5.20 -29.93 -44.03
N SER A 1058 5.04 -31.09 -44.65
CA SER A 1058 3.75 -31.75 -44.86
C SER A 1058 3.83 -33.22 -44.49
N GLY A 1059 2.73 -33.73 -43.95
CA GLY A 1059 2.60 -35.12 -43.55
C GLY A 1059 1.14 -35.47 -43.26
N SER A 1060 0.94 -36.65 -42.71
CA SER A 1060 -0.36 -37.13 -42.21
C SER A 1060 -0.55 -36.85 -40.72
N SER A 1061 0.53 -36.70 -39.96
CA SER A 1061 0.49 -36.38 -38.53
C SER A 1061 1.62 -35.46 -38.08
N LEU A 1062 1.38 -34.78 -36.97
CA LEU A 1062 2.36 -34.03 -36.20
C LEU A 1062 2.47 -34.72 -34.85
N SER A 1063 3.65 -35.23 -34.54
CA SER A 1063 3.91 -35.98 -33.32
C SER A 1063 4.79 -35.18 -32.38
N PHE A 1064 4.55 -35.33 -31.08
CA PHE A 1064 5.33 -34.72 -30.02
C PHE A 1064 5.84 -35.78 -29.04
N LEU A 1065 7.02 -35.53 -28.49
CA LEU A 1065 7.65 -36.28 -27.42
C LEU A 1065 7.60 -35.42 -26.15
N GLY A 1066 7.07 -35.95 -25.06
CA GLY A 1066 6.76 -35.15 -23.88
C GLY A 1066 6.21 -35.94 -22.70
N ALA A 1067 5.85 -35.22 -21.66
CA ALA A 1067 5.15 -35.77 -20.50
C ALA A 1067 4.25 -34.72 -19.84
N GLY A 1068 3.23 -35.20 -19.13
CA GLY A 1068 2.44 -34.40 -18.22
C GLY A 1068 3.03 -34.45 -16.80
N THR A 1069 2.83 -33.39 -16.03
CA THR A 1069 3.12 -33.36 -14.59
C THR A 1069 1.82 -33.22 -13.79
N ASN A 1070 1.81 -33.70 -12.55
CA ASN A 1070 0.67 -33.60 -11.63
C ASN A 1070 -0.64 -34.15 -12.23
N GLY A 1071 -0.60 -35.32 -12.87
CA GLY A 1071 -1.72 -35.96 -13.54
C GLY A 1071 -1.61 -36.03 -15.06
N THR A 1072 -2.61 -36.65 -15.70
CA THR A 1072 -2.72 -36.65 -17.17
C THR A 1072 -3.15 -35.28 -17.64
N GLN A 1073 -2.35 -34.67 -18.51
CA GLN A 1073 -2.53 -33.29 -18.95
C GLN A 1073 -2.93 -33.23 -20.41
N SER A 1074 -3.70 -32.20 -20.77
CA SER A 1074 -4.16 -32.01 -22.14
C SER A 1074 -4.34 -30.54 -22.48
N GLY A 1075 -4.30 -30.22 -23.77
CA GLY A 1075 -4.70 -28.90 -24.25
C GLY A 1075 -4.71 -28.78 -25.78
N PRO A 1076 -5.31 -27.70 -26.30
CA PRO A 1076 -5.47 -27.51 -27.74
C PRO A 1076 -4.15 -27.13 -28.41
N VAL A 1077 -3.86 -27.77 -29.55
CA VAL A 1077 -2.80 -27.42 -30.50
C VAL A 1077 -3.44 -26.87 -31.76
N VAL A 1078 -3.01 -25.69 -32.18
CA VAL A 1078 -3.49 -25.07 -33.44
C VAL A 1078 -2.38 -25.12 -34.47
N VAL A 1079 -2.61 -25.87 -35.54
CA VAL A 1079 -1.71 -25.96 -36.69
C VAL A 1079 -2.16 -24.95 -37.74
N THR A 1080 -1.29 -24.02 -38.08
CA THR A 1080 -1.50 -23.04 -39.14
C THR A 1080 -0.71 -23.46 -40.37
N TYR A 1081 -1.38 -23.54 -41.51
CA TYR A 1081 -0.78 -23.92 -42.80
C TYR A 1081 -0.35 -22.68 -43.58
N THR A 1082 0.57 -22.87 -44.52
CA THR A 1082 1.13 -21.81 -45.39
C THR A 1082 0.09 -21.14 -46.29
N ASP A 1083 -1.05 -21.79 -46.55
CA ASP A 1083 -2.20 -21.21 -47.26
C ASP A 1083 -3.07 -20.29 -46.36
N GLY A 1084 -2.69 -20.14 -45.08
CA GLY A 1084 -3.39 -19.32 -44.09
C GLY A 1084 -4.54 -20.04 -43.37
N SER A 1085 -4.90 -21.25 -43.78
CA SER A 1085 -5.90 -22.05 -43.06
C SER A 1085 -5.31 -22.66 -41.78
N SER A 1086 -6.18 -23.14 -40.88
CA SER A 1086 -5.75 -23.79 -39.64
C SER A 1086 -6.60 -25.01 -39.30
N SER A 1087 -6.01 -25.96 -38.57
CA SER A 1087 -6.70 -27.07 -37.91
C SER A 1087 -6.37 -27.08 -36.42
N THR A 1088 -7.31 -27.54 -35.58
CA THR A 1088 -7.10 -27.67 -34.13
C THR A 1088 -7.24 -29.13 -33.73
N ALA A 1089 -6.37 -29.61 -32.85
CA ALA A 1089 -6.43 -30.92 -32.24
C ALA A 1089 -6.07 -30.83 -30.75
N THR A 1090 -6.32 -31.87 -29.98
CA THR A 1090 -5.91 -31.93 -28.56
C THR A 1090 -4.63 -32.74 -28.45
N LEU A 1091 -3.63 -32.18 -27.78
CA LEU A 1091 -2.44 -32.91 -27.34
C LEU A 1091 -2.65 -33.38 -25.91
N THR A 1092 -2.36 -34.65 -25.65
CA THR A 1092 -2.53 -35.28 -24.34
C THR A 1092 -1.28 -36.07 -23.98
N PHE A 1093 -0.73 -35.82 -22.79
CA PHE A 1093 0.33 -36.64 -22.20
C PHE A 1093 -0.12 -37.17 -20.85
N ALA A 1094 0.24 -38.43 -20.56
CA ALA A 1094 0.08 -38.99 -19.23
C ALA A 1094 1.07 -38.36 -18.25
N ASP A 1095 0.75 -38.47 -16.96
CA ASP A 1095 1.66 -38.11 -15.88
C ASP A 1095 2.95 -38.93 -16.02
N TRP A 1096 4.10 -38.28 -16.05
CA TRP A 1096 5.41 -38.93 -16.08
C TRP A 1096 5.60 -39.94 -14.93
N TYR A 1097 4.91 -39.76 -13.80
CA TYR A 1097 4.93 -40.66 -12.65
C TYR A 1097 4.04 -41.91 -12.81
N SER A 1098 3.10 -41.90 -13.78
CA SER A 1098 2.08 -42.95 -13.91
C SER A 1098 2.57 -44.25 -14.57
N ASN A 1099 3.66 -44.17 -15.34
CA ASN A 1099 4.23 -45.29 -16.10
C ASN A 1099 3.25 -45.97 -17.09
N ALA A 1100 2.13 -45.33 -17.42
CA ALA A 1100 1.16 -45.80 -18.42
C ALA A 1100 0.80 -44.66 -19.39
N ALA A 1101 0.74 -44.95 -20.69
CA ALA A 1101 0.42 -43.92 -21.68
C ALA A 1101 -1.06 -43.52 -21.63
N ALA A 1102 -1.35 -42.24 -21.90
CA ALA A 1102 -2.70 -41.75 -22.07
C ALA A 1102 -3.33 -42.33 -23.35
N PRO A 1103 -4.68 -42.40 -23.46
CA PRO A 1103 -5.35 -42.85 -24.68
C PRO A 1103 -4.86 -42.10 -25.93
N GLY A 1104 -4.40 -42.86 -26.95
CA GLY A 1104 -3.85 -42.29 -28.19
C GLY A 1104 -2.38 -41.89 -28.13
N GLY A 1105 -1.72 -42.00 -26.97
CA GLY A 1105 -0.28 -41.86 -26.80
C GLY A 1105 0.45 -43.21 -26.78
N SER A 1106 1.79 -43.16 -26.81
CA SER A 1106 2.66 -44.33 -26.67
C SER A 1106 3.70 -44.08 -25.58
N LEU A 1107 3.96 -45.12 -24.77
CA LEU A 1107 5.07 -45.14 -23.82
C LEU A 1107 6.38 -45.27 -24.60
N VAL A 1108 7.32 -44.34 -24.40
CA VAL A 1108 8.58 -44.25 -25.16
C VAL A 1108 9.73 -44.87 -24.37
N ALA A 1109 9.88 -44.45 -23.12
CA ALA A 1109 10.88 -44.99 -22.21
C ALA A 1109 10.38 -44.88 -20.78
N THR A 1110 10.88 -45.79 -19.94
CA THR A 1110 10.71 -45.76 -18.49
C THR A 1110 12.09 -45.87 -17.88
N THR A 1111 12.47 -44.92 -17.04
CA THR A 1111 13.78 -44.92 -16.36
C THR A 1111 13.62 -45.41 -14.93
N ASP A 1112 14.58 -46.22 -14.48
CA ASP A 1112 14.59 -46.78 -13.12
C ASP A 1112 15.13 -45.79 -12.07
N HIS A 1113 15.66 -44.65 -12.53
CA HIS A 1113 16.11 -43.56 -11.70
C HIS A 1113 15.62 -42.21 -12.23
N TRP A 1114 15.43 -41.27 -11.32
CA TRP A 1114 14.97 -39.91 -11.56
C TRP A 1114 15.54 -38.99 -10.48
N ASN A 1115 15.83 -37.75 -10.88
CA ASN A 1115 16.49 -36.78 -10.03
C ASN A 1115 15.45 -36.03 -9.19
N ARG A 1116 15.72 -35.96 -7.89
CA ARG A 1116 14.80 -35.45 -6.85
C ARG A 1116 15.50 -34.34 -6.06
N PRO A 1117 14.77 -33.33 -5.59
CA PRO A 1117 15.34 -32.29 -4.74
C PRO A 1117 15.80 -32.86 -3.39
N ALA A 1118 16.76 -32.19 -2.76
CA ALA A 1118 17.25 -32.58 -1.44
C ALA A 1118 16.10 -32.55 -0.41
N GLY A 1119 15.93 -33.65 0.33
CA GLY A 1119 14.86 -33.78 1.32
C GLY A 1119 13.50 -34.29 0.77
N SER A 1120 13.43 -34.66 -0.51
CA SER A 1120 12.24 -35.30 -1.11
C SER A 1120 11.80 -36.55 -0.32
N THR A 1121 10.50 -36.64 -0.01
CA THR A 1121 9.87 -37.83 0.61
C THR A 1121 9.42 -38.88 -0.41
N ASP A 1122 9.41 -38.55 -1.70
CA ASP A 1122 8.97 -39.48 -2.74
C ASP A 1122 9.95 -40.65 -2.92
N PRO A 1123 9.48 -41.87 -3.23
CA PRO A 1123 10.33 -43.05 -3.32
C PRO A 1123 11.46 -42.91 -4.37
N ALA A 1124 12.69 -43.23 -3.96
CA ALA A 1124 13.88 -43.16 -4.81
C ALA A 1124 13.89 -44.22 -5.92
N ASP A 1125 13.18 -45.31 -5.69
CA ASP A 1125 13.05 -46.50 -6.54
C ASP A 1125 11.83 -46.45 -7.46
N HIS A 1126 11.04 -45.35 -7.41
CA HIS A 1126 9.95 -45.16 -8.35
C HIS A 1126 10.48 -44.86 -9.76
N LYS A 1127 9.74 -45.33 -10.77
CA LYS A 1127 10.08 -45.16 -12.18
C LYS A 1127 9.33 -43.99 -12.79
N VAL A 1128 9.96 -43.27 -13.71
CA VAL A 1128 9.30 -42.19 -14.47
C VAL A 1128 9.35 -42.47 -15.96
N SER A 1129 8.37 -41.96 -16.69
CA SER A 1129 8.14 -42.30 -18.09
C SER A 1129 8.03 -41.11 -19.01
N LEU A 1130 8.57 -41.29 -20.21
CA LEU A 1130 8.47 -40.40 -21.34
C LEU A 1130 7.44 -40.94 -22.33
N TYR A 1131 6.64 -40.05 -22.92
CA TYR A 1131 5.54 -40.42 -23.81
C TYR A 1131 5.65 -39.73 -25.17
N SER A 1132 4.98 -40.29 -26.16
CA SER A 1132 4.73 -39.66 -27.45
C SER A 1132 3.24 -39.60 -27.74
N ALA A 1133 2.82 -38.56 -28.43
CA ALA A 1133 1.44 -38.36 -28.85
C ALA A 1133 1.41 -37.73 -30.24
N ALA A 1134 0.48 -38.16 -31.08
CA ALA A 1134 0.34 -37.68 -32.45
C ALA A 1134 -1.02 -37.02 -32.64
N ILE A 1135 -1.03 -35.91 -33.38
CA ILE A 1135 -2.24 -35.23 -33.83
C ILE A 1135 -2.33 -35.27 -35.36
N PRO A 1136 -3.53 -35.39 -35.93
CA PRO A 1136 -3.70 -35.47 -37.38
C PRO A 1136 -3.40 -34.13 -38.05
N LEU A 1137 -2.77 -34.18 -39.23
CA LEU A 1137 -2.60 -33.05 -40.13
C LEU A 1137 -3.61 -33.10 -41.28
N THR A 1138 -3.94 -31.93 -41.84
CA THR A 1138 -4.79 -31.84 -43.02
C THR A 1138 -4.01 -32.29 -44.24
N GLN A 1139 -4.47 -33.36 -44.89
CA GLN A 1139 -3.81 -33.93 -46.05
C GLN A 1139 -3.61 -32.90 -47.17
N GLY A 1140 -2.42 -32.89 -47.77
CA GLY A 1140 -2.07 -32.00 -48.89
C GLY A 1140 -1.68 -30.58 -48.50
N LYS A 1141 -1.67 -30.23 -47.21
CA LYS A 1141 -1.27 -28.89 -46.74
C LYS A 1141 0.15 -28.87 -46.16
N GLN A 1142 0.82 -27.73 -46.31
CA GLN A 1142 2.14 -27.46 -45.73
C GLN A 1142 1.96 -26.66 -44.43
N VAL A 1143 2.46 -27.19 -43.32
CA VAL A 1143 2.46 -26.52 -42.01
C VAL A 1143 3.40 -25.31 -42.07
N ALA A 1144 2.96 -24.19 -41.50
CA ALA A 1144 3.77 -22.99 -41.29
C ALA A 1144 4.15 -22.86 -39.82
N TYR A 1145 3.13 -22.87 -38.95
CA TYR A 1145 3.29 -22.66 -37.51
C TYR A 1145 2.44 -23.63 -36.70
N VAL A 1146 2.90 -23.92 -35.49
CA VAL A 1146 2.14 -24.67 -34.49
C VAL A 1146 2.04 -23.82 -33.24
N SER A 1147 0.81 -23.51 -32.81
CA SER A 1147 0.56 -22.94 -31.49
C SER A 1147 0.42 -24.08 -30.49
N LEU A 1148 1.35 -24.14 -29.53
CA LEU A 1148 1.31 -25.11 -28.44
C LEU A 1148 0.14 -24.82 -27.48
N PRO A 1149 -0.24 -25.79 -26.64
CA PRO A 1149 -1.23 -25.56 -25.60
C PRO A 1149 -0.78 -24.49 -24.60
N ASP A 1150 -1.73 -23.86 -23.93
CA ASP A 1150 -1.49 -22.99 -22.79
C ASP A 1150 -1.78 -23.78 -21.51
N ASN A 1151 -0.84 -24.66 -21.14
CA ASN A 1151 -0.95 -25.56 -19.99
C ASN A 1151 0.46 -25.86 -19.45
N ALA A 1152 0.81 -25.23 -18.34
CA ALA A 1152 2.14 -25.31 -17.74
C ALA A 1152 2.53 -26.70 -17.22
N GLU A 1153 1.59 -27.63 -17.18
CA GLU A 1153 1.84 -29.02 -16.78
C GLU A 1153 2.16 -29.94 -17.98
N LEU A 1154 2.19 -29.40 -19.21
CA LEU A 1154 2.64 -30.11 -20.41
C LEU A 1154 4.07 -29.72 -20.78
N HIS A 1155 4.95 -30.72 -20.88
CA HIS A 1155 6.36 -30.51 -21.22
C HIS A 1155 6.73 -31.26 -22.49
N LEU A 1156 7.31 -30.57 -23.46
CA LEU A 1156 7.64 -31.11 -24.79
C LEU A 1156 9.15 -31.07 -25.03
N PHE A 1157 9.74 -32.23 -25.32
CA PHE A 1157 11.17 -32.38 -25.61
C PHE A 1157 11.44 -32.36 -27.11
N ALA A 1158 10.56 -32.93 -27.93
CA ALA A 1158 10.75 -32.97 -29.38
C ALA A 1158 9.41 -32.94 -30.13
N GLY A 1159 9.46 -32.58 -31.41
CA GLY A 1159 8.30 -32.58 -32.30
C GLY A 1159 8.72 -32.86 -33.74
N THR A 1160 7.92 -33.63 -34.47
CA THR A 1160 8.21 -34.05 -35.85
C THR A 1160 6.94 -34.18 -36.68
N ILE A 1161 7.05 -33.94 -37.99
CA ILE A 1161 5.97 -34.14 -38.97
C ILE A 1161 6.23 -35.48 -39.68
N SER A 1162 5.21 -36.33 -39.81
CA SER A 1162 5.31 -37.69 -40.37
C SER A 1162 4.28 -37.96 -41.47
#